data_AF-A0A3D0HSK7-F1
#
_entry.id   AF-A0A3D0HSK7-F1
#
_cell.length_a   1.000
_cell.length_b   1.000
_cell.length_c   1.000
_cell.angle_alpha   90.00
_cell.angle_beta   90.00
_cell.angle_gamma   90.00
#
_symmetry.space_group_name_H-M   'P 1'
#
loop_
_entity.id
_entity.type
_entity.pdbx_description
1 polymer ?
#
loop_
_entity_poly.entity_id
_entity_poly.type
_entity_poly.pdbx_seq_one_letter_code
_entity_poly.pdbx_strand_id
1 'polypeptide(L)'
;MIRRVLIIMGAILISAGTIGQTAKSQMKAGKAFVKAGNQMEALNSYTKAIELDPNLTDAYVARAQIYESMKNYKEAIADYDRATAIEPKEFDWPNISGRLNVEAGQYEEAVVSLRKALQLKGKDLDATNYLVTALIGLKRYDEAITEADRALVLKKTPVNYYNRGRIYYLTRNFGLSEGDFRKALDDNPKYLEATVGLAQSLYEQKKYVQALGVANDALKLSENDRQALLVRARVYHQQKDYMSALTDMARILTLYPDAADIGEMYFYRATLAREFNQHTTAIADLNHAISLGNASPETYYLRGVCYEDIFQKEKATADYLTFIGMTAGNKELADKNDLAHKRVFDLNKESDKPTLTFTDPVEREKGTLDIIKGVEKIELRGKVIDESAVKYMTINGKRIELMDGVVEKNNTFTIPFEPGEQMDIVFEVSDVYDNVMNQRYVIRRTEVDPPVIYMMNPMASDNGELFIERNAQFQYFEGTINDESLIASVTIDGVNAGFNPSVFNPTFSANIDLLNKDAISVVVTDILGNVATKKFTINRDAAAMFENNPMGKTWLVFIENSEYKSLSSLQGPSRDVTMMRNALANYQIHNIIHKKNMTHDQMQRFFAIELRDFVLKNHVSSLIIWYAGHGKYYSNTGTGYWIPVDGTRDDEFSYFNTDMLKGALQPYQNSVNHLLIVTDACEAGPSFFLAMRSSENVKADCHDWKVSKARSAQVLSSAGYELAVDNSTFTSIFAKSLLDCPMTCISIDEIAQQVIKGVGQTASQKPRFGQLQGFKHEGGTFFFMKKTD
;
A
#
# COMPACT_ATOMS: atom_id res chain seq x y z
N MET A 1 55.65 48.40 -61.81
CA MET A 1 55.93 49.81 -61.45
C MET A 1 54.67 50.64 -61.67
N ILE A 2 54.16 51.29 -60.60
CA ILE A 2 53.52 52.62 -60.53
C ILE A 2 52.18 52.82 -61.33
N ARG A 3 50.99 52.86 -60.68
CA ARG A 3 50.19 54.07 -60.25
C ARG A 3 49.91 55.08 -61.40
N ARG A 4 48.78 55.76 -61.61
CA ARG A 4 47.39 55.93 -61.10
C ARG A 4 46.79 57.13 -61.92
N VAL A 5 45.45 57.32 -61.98
CA VAL A 5 44.71 58.62 -62.16
C VAL A 5 44.44 59.10 -63.62
N LEU A 6 43.19 59.01 -64.14
CA LEU A 6 42.12 60.07 -64.36
C LEU A 6 42.50 61.11 -65.47
N ILE A 7 41.67 61.60 -66.42
CA ILE A 7 40.26 62.03 -66.42
C ILE A 7 39.86 62.51 -67.88
N ILE A 8 38.60 62.24 -68.29
CA ILE A 8 37.63 63.07 -69.06
C ILE A 8 37.77 63.38 -70.59
N MET A 9 36.76 62.83 -71.30
CA MET A 9 35.86 63.33 -72.37
C MET A 9 36.34 63.89 -73.71
N GLY A 10 35.65 63.41 -74.76
CA GLY A 10 35.48 64.04 -76.07
C GLY A 10 35.11 63.00 -77.13
N ALA A 11 33.98 62.30 -76.99
CA ALA A 11 32.75 62.57 -77.76
C ALA A 11 32.92 62.45 -79.28
N ILE A 12 32.40 61.35 -79.85
CA ILE A 12 31.64 61.23 -81.12
C ILE A 12 31.38 59.73 -81.36
N LEU A 13 30.16 59.41 -81.84
CA LEU A 13 29.61 58.09 -82.21
C LEU A 13 28.89 57.29 -81.11
N ILE A 14 27.68 57.75 -80.73
CA ILE A 14 26.49 56.87 -80.79
C ILE A 14 25.35 57.70 -81.36
N SER A 15 25.08 57.51 -82.64
CA SER A 15 23.88 57.99 -83.33
C SER A 15 22.65 57.22 -82.85
N ALA A 16 21.67 57.98 -82.36
CA ALA A 16 20.23 57.78 -82.51
C ALA A 16 19.71 56.33 -82.53
N GLY A 17 19.23 55.90 -81.36
CA GLY A 17 18.36 54.74 -81.20
C GLY A 17 17.49 54.82 -79.95
N THR A 18 17.20 56.02 -79.42
CA THR A 18 16.14 56.18 -78.41
C THR A 18 14.79 56.08 -79.12
N ILE A 19 14.35 54.85 -79.40
CA ILE A 19 12.93 54.61 -79.63
C ILE A 19 12.27 54.96 -78.30
N GLY A 20 11.61 56.11 -78.23
CA GLY A 20 10.78 56.44 -77.07
C GLY A 20 9.85 55.26 -76.82
N GLN A 21 10.00 54.62 -75.66
CA GLN A 21 9.14 53.50 -75.30
C GLN A 21 7.74 54.08 -75.08
N THR A 22 6.89 54.00 -76.10
CA THR A 22 5.48 54.35 -75.99
C THR A 22 4.71 53.15 -75.44
N ALA A 23 3.58 53.39 -74.78
CA ALA A 23 2.70 52.32 -74.30
C ALA A 23 2.34 51.33 -75.43
N LYS A 24 2.15 51.83 -76.67
CA LYS A 24 1.92 51.03 -77.88
C LYS A 24 3.11 50.15 -78.29
N SER A 25 4.34 50.64 -78.11
CA SER A 25 5.56 49.86 -78.36
C SER A 25 5.67 48.70 -77.36
N GLN A 26 5.43 48.99 -76.07
CA GLN A 26 5.42 47.98 -75.01
C GLN A 26 4.29 46.95 -75.19
N MET A 27 3.12 47.38 -75.62
CA MET A 27 2.02 46.50 -76.02
C MET A 27 2.43 45.53 -77.15
N LYS A 28 3.12 46.02 -78.19
CA LYS A 28 3.59 45.18 -79.30
C LYS A 28 4.65 44.17 -78.84
N ALA A 29 5.55 44.60 -77.95
CA ALA A 29 6.56 43.72 -77.34
C ALA A 29 5.90 42.62 -76.50
N GLY A 30 4.92 42.96 -75.65
CA GLY A 30 4.15 42.00 -74.86
C GLY A 30 3.47 40.94 -75.73
N LYS A 31 2.78 41.37 -76.81
CA LYS A 31 2.17 40.45 -77.78
C LYS A 31 3.18 39.53 -78.46
N ALA A 32 4.39 40.01 -78.74
CA ALA A 32 5.46 39.20 -79.31
C ALA A 32 5.98 38.16 -78.31
N PHE A 33 6.14 38.52 -77.04
CA PHE A 33 6.55 37.59 -75.99
C PHE A 33 5.50 36.50 -75.72
N VAL A 34 4.21 36.83 -75.73
CA VAL A 34 3.13 35.82 -75.65
C VAL A 34 3.24 34.80 -76.79
N LYS A 35 3.46 35.26 -78.03
CA LYS A 35 3.66 34.37 -79.19
C LYS A 35 4.90 33.48 -79.07
N ALA A 36 5.92 33.94 -78.35
CA ALA A 36 7.15 33.19 -78.09
C ALA A 36 7.03 32.24 -76.88
N GLY A 37 5.90 32.23 -76.16
CA GLY A 37 5.72 31.45 -74.93
C GLY A 37 6.36 32.06 -73.68
N ASN A 38 6.92 33.27 -73.79
CA ASN A 38 7.64 33.95 -72.70
C ASN A 38 6.67 34.80 -71.87
N GLN A 39 5.95 34.14 -70.95
CA GLN A 39 4.88 34.76 -70.17
C GLN A 39 5.37 35.86 -69.21
N MET A 40 6.54 35.68 -68.56
CA MET A 40 7.08 36.66 -67.61
C MET A 40 7.51 37.97 -68.28
N GLU A 41 8.16 37.87 -69.43
CA GLU A 41 8.56 39.00 -70.24
C GLU A 41 7.34 39.73 -70.82
N ALA A 42 6.29 38.99 -71.18
CA ALA A 42 5.01 39.57 -71.59
C ALA A 42 4.34 40.36 -70.46
N LEU A 43 4.27 39.80 -69.23
CA LEU A 43 3.75 40.50 -68.05
C LEU A 43 4.51 41.81 -67.77
N ASN A 44 5.84 41.79 -67.88
CA ASN A 44 6.68 42.97 -67.70
C ASN A 44 6.40 44.04 -68.77
N SER A 45 6.28 43.62 -70.04
CA SER A 45 5.93 44.53 -71.13
C SER A 45 4.54 45.14 -70.98
N TYR A 46 3.53 44.36 -70.57
CA TYR A 46 2.19 44.91 -70.32
C TYR A 46 2.14 45.82 -69.09
N THR A 47 2.89 45.49 -68.03
CA THR A 47 3.00 46.36 -66.86
C THR A 47 3.62 47.71 -67.22
N LYS A 48 4.71 47.72 -67.99
CA LYS A 48 5.28 48.97 -68.52
C LYS A 48 4.32 49.71 -69.45
N ALA A 49 3.52 49.00 -70.24
CA ALA A 49 2.50 49.65 -71.07
C ALA A 49 1.43 50.37 -70.22
N ILE A 50 1.02 49.76 -69.11
CA ILE A 50 0.07 50.34 -68.13
C ILE A 50 0.69 51.52 -67.37
N GLU A 51 1.96 51.44 -66.98
CA GLU A 51 2.67 52.57 -66.35
C GLU A 51 2.76 53.79 -67.28
N LEU A 52 2.96 53.55 -68.57
CA LEU A 52 3.05 54.59 -69.60
C LEU A 52 1.67 55.15 -70.01
N ASP A 53 0.62 54.33 -69.95
CA ASP A 53 -0.77 54.73 -70.21
C ASP A 53 -1.74 53.98 -69.28
N PRO A 54 -2.13 54.58 -68.13
CA PRO A 54 -2.99 53.94 -67.15
C PRO A 54 -4.43 53.67 -67.60
N ASN A 55 -4.86 54.22 -68.75
CA ASN A 55 -6.18 54.01 -69.34
C ASN A 55 -6.16 53.03 -70.52
N LEU A 56 -5.03 52.36 -70.76
CA LEU A 56 -4.89 51.40 -71.86
C LEU A 56 -5.56 50.06 -71.51
N THR A 57 -6.87 49.96 -71.75
CA THR A 57 -7.71 48.78 -71.45
C THR A 57 -7.12 47.47 -71.98
N ASP A 58 -6.66 47.46 -73.24
CA ASP A 58 -6.01 46.31 -73.88
C ASP A 58 -4.85 45.73 -73.06
N ALA A 59 -4.13 46.57 -72.30
CA ALA A 59 -2.93 46.15 -71.58
C ALA A 59 -3.31 45.43 -70.29
N TYR A 60 -4.33 45.93 -69.59
CA TYR A 60 -4.94 45.24 -68.45
C TYR A 60 -5.53 43.91 -68.88
N VAL A 61 -6.31 43.86 -69.97
CA VAL A 61 -6.91 42.62 -70.47
C VAL A 61 -5.85 41.59 -70.86
N ALA A 62 -4.83 42.00 -71.61
CA ALA A 62 -3.76 41.09 -72.05
C ALA A 62 -2.92 40.58 -70.86
N ARG A 63 -2.74 41.39 -69.81
CA ARG A 63 -2.06 40.98 -68.58
C ARG A 63 -2.94 40.04 -67.74
N ALA A 64 -4.24 40.35 -67.61
CA ALA A 64 -5.22 39.52 -66.92
C ALA A 64 -5.32 38.12 -67.51
N GLN A 65 -5.33 38.00 -68.85
CA GLN A 65 -5.35 36.71 -69.54
C GLN A 65 -4.11 35.86 -69.24
N ILE A 66 -2.93 36.49 -69.09
CA ILE A 66 -1.73 35.76 -68.68
C ILE A 66 -1.85 35.31 -67.23
N TYR A 67 -2.25 36.20 -66.31
CA TYR A 67 -2.48 35.85 -64.91
C TYR A 67 -3.50 34.72 -64.76
N GLU A 68 -4.59 34.75 -65.52
CA GLU A 68 -5.58 33.70 -65.58
C GLU A 68 -4.97 32.36 -66.06
N SER A 69 -4.17 32.37 -67.12
CA SER A 69 -3.49 31.16 -67.61
C SER A 69 -2.50 30.57 -66.59
N MET A 70 -1.96 31.41 -65.70
CA MET A 70 -1.10 31.03 -64.58
C MET A 70 -1.90 30.68 -63.32
N LYS A 71 -3.24 30.73 -63.37
CA LYS A 71 -4.16 30.57 -62.23
C LYS A 71 -3.94 31.59 -61.10
N ASN A 72 -3.32 32.73 -61.42
CA ASN A 72 -3.18 33.84 -60.49
C ASN A 72 -4.45 34.69 -60.51
N TYR A 73 -5.54 34.12 -59.98
CA TYR A 73 -6.88 34.66 -60.15
C TYR A 73 -7.07 36.05 -59.56
N LYS A 74 -6.45 36.34 -58.40
CA LYS A 74 -6.59 37.63 -57.72
C LYS A 74 -6.09 38.79 -58.59
N GLU A 75 -4.92 38.64 -59.20
CA GLU A 75 -4.31 39.64 -60.07
C GLU A 75 -5.05 39.73 -61.41
N ALA A 76 -5.54 38.61 -61.94
CA ALA A 76 -6.39 38.62 -63.13
C ALA A 76 -7.70 39.38 -62.89
N ILE A 77 -8.39 39.12 -61.78
CA ILE A 77 -9.64 39.79 -61.38
C ILE A 77 -9.40 41.29 -61.23
N ALA A 78 -8.32 41.71 -60.56
CA ALA A 78 -8.00 43.13 -60.38
C ALA A 78 -7.81 43.87 -61.73
N ASP A 79 -7.15 43.23 -62.69
CA ASP A 79 -6.95 43.80 -64.03
C ASP A 79 -8.27 43.83 -64.85
N TYR A 80 -9.10 42.79 -64.77
CA TYR A 80 -10.43 42.79 -65.41
C TYR A 80 -11.41 43.80 -64.80
N ASP A 81 -11.37 43.98 -63.48
CA ASP A 81 -12.16 45.00 -62.78
C ASP A 81 -11.69 46.41 -63.16
N ARG A 82 -10.38 46.59 -63.35
CA ARG A 82 -9.83 47.85 -63.86
C ARG A 82 -10.24 48.11 -65.30
N ALA A 83 -10.19 47.12 -66.18
CA ALA A 83 -10.70 47.22 -67.55
C ALA A 83 -12.19 47.61 -67.55
N THR A 84 -13.00 46.98 -66.69
CA THR A 84 -14.42 47.32 -66.49
C THR A 84 -14.63 48.76 -66.04
N ALA A 85 -13.76 49.30 -65.19
CA ALA A 85 -13.86 50.67 -64.74
C ALA A 85 -13.56 51.69 -65.86
N ILE A 86 -12.73 51.32 -66.84
CA ILE A 86 -12.37 52.17 -67.99
C ILE A 86 -13.46 52.09 -69.08
N GLU A 87 -13.92 50.88 -69.43
CA GLU A 87 -14.85 50.62 -70.55
C GLU A 87 -16.08 49.77 -70.12
N PRO A 88 -17.00 50.31 -69.30
CA PRO A 88 -18.00 49.52 -68.58
C PRO A 88 -19.08 48.84 -69.41
N LYS A 89 -19.17 49.10 -70.72
CA LYS A 89 -20.27 48.61 -71.59
C LYS A 89 -19.83 47.80 -72.80
N GLU A 90 -18.53 47.75 -73.08
CA GLU A 90 -18.04 47.21 -74.35
C GLU A 90 -17.77 45.70 -74.28
N PHE A 91 -17.28 45.21 -73.14
CA PHE A 91 -16.84 43.82 -72.98
C PHE A 91 -17.36 43.16 -71.70
N ASP A 92 -17.40 41.83 -71.69
CA ASP A 92 -18.00 41.02 -70.61
C ASP A 92 -17.05 40.69 -69.45
N TRP A 93 -16.18 41.63 -69.09
CA TRP A 93 -15.20 41.40 -68.02
C TRP A 93 -15.83 41.11 -66.65
N PRO A 94 -16.99 41.68 -66.25
CA PRO A 94 -17.63 41.31 -64.98
C PRO A 94 -18.05 39.83 -64.90
N ASN A 95 -18.45 39.22 -66.02
CA ASN A 95 -18.71 37.78 -66.07
C ASN A 95 -17.42 36.98 -65.89
N ILE A 96 -16.33 37.41 -66.53
CA ILE A 96 -15.01 36.80 -66.37
C ILE A 96 -14.52 36.91 -64.92
N SER A 97 -14.51 38.12 -64.33
CA SER A 97 -14.21 38.32 -62.91
C SER A 97 -15.08 37.44 -62.02
N GLY A 98 -16.38 37.35 -62.32
CA GLY A 98 -17.33 36.49 -61.63
C GLY A 98 -16.95 35.01 -61.67
N ARG A 99 -16.67 34.47 -62.86
CA ARG A 99 -16.20 33.09 -63.06
C ARG A 99 -14.90 32.84 -62.30
N LEU A 100 -13.92 33.74 -62.40
CA LEU A 100 -12.62 33.58 -61.72
C LEU A 100 -12.77 33.62 -60.19
N ASN A 101 -13.68 34.45 -59.67
CA ASN A 101 -14.02 34.43 -58.24
C ASN A 101 -14.66 33.09 -57.83
N VAL A 102 -15.52 32.48 -58.66
CA VAL A 102 -16.04 31.12 -58.41
C VAL A 102 -14.90 30.09 -58.38
N GLU A 103 -13.99 30.13 -59.36
CA GLU A 103 -12.83 29.21 -59.42
C GLU A 103 -11.87 29.41 -58.24
N ALA A 104 -11.76 30.63 -57.71
CA ALA A 104 -10.98 30.97 -56.53
C ALA A 104 -11.70 30.64 -55.19
N GLY A 105 -12.97 30.20 -55.23
CA GLY A 105 -13.79 29.97 -54.04
C GLY A 105 -14.31 31.23 -53.34
N GLN A 106 -14.15 32.40 -53.96
CA GLN A 106 -14.59 33.72 -53.47
C GLN A 106 -16.04 33.97 -53.89
N TYR A 107 -16.96 33.21 -53.30
CA TYR A 107 -18.34 33.14 -53.81
C TYR A 107 -19.14 34.44 -53.61
N GLU A 108 -18.90 35.25 -52.57
CA GLU A 108 -19.62 36.52 -52.42
C GLU A 108 -19.15 37.56 -53.44
N GLU A 109 -17.84 37.65 -53.68
CA GLU A 109 -17.25 38.50 -54.70
C GLU A 109 -17.71 38.07 -56.12
N ALA A 110 -17.86 36.75 -56.33
CA ALA A 110 -18.45 36.21 -57.54
C ALA A 110 -19.90 36.70 -57.71
N VAL A 111 -20.75 36.60 -56.68
CA VAL A 111 -22.15 37.08 -56.74
C VAL A 111 -22.21 38.56 -57.12
N VAL A 112 -21.37 39.40 -56.53
CA VAL A 112 -21.31 40.84 -56.86
C VAL A 112 -20.96 41.06 -58.34
N SER A 113 -19.90 40.41 -58.82
CA SER A 113 -19.40 40.55 -60.18
C SER A 113 -20.40 40.03 -61.23
N LEU A 114 -21.04 38.90 -60.95
CA LEU A 114 -22.02 38.25 -61.83
C LEU A 114 -23.34 39.02 -61.87
N ARG A 115 -23.80 39.57 -60.74
CA ARG A 115 -24.96 40.48 -60.74
C ARG A 115 -24.68 41.74 -61.53
N LYS A 116 -23.47 42.29 -61.46
CA LYS A 116 -23.04 43.41 -62.30
C LYS A 116 -23.03 43.03 -63.78
N ALA A 117 -22.54 41.84 -64.14
CA ALA A 117 -22.61 41.32 -65.51
C ALA A 117 -24.06 41.25 -66.01
N LEU A 118 -24.97 40.70 -65.20
CA LEU A 118 -26.40 40.60 -65.53
C LEU A 118 -27.12 41.97 -65.57
N GLN A 119 -26.66 42.98 -64.82
CA GLN A 119 -27.17 44.34 -64.96
C GLN A 119 -26.78 44.96 -66.31
N LEU A 120 -25.57 44.70 -66.79
CA LEU A 120 -25.08 45.17 -68.09
C LEU A 120 -25.70 44.37 -69.26
N LYS A 121 -25.86 43.06 -69.07
CA LYS A 121 -26.38 42.09 -70.05
C LYS A 121 -27.40 41.16 -69.39
N GLY A 122 -28.66 41.60 -69.31
CA GLY A 122 -29.73 40.88 -68.60
C GLY A 122 -30.15 39.51 -69.14
N LYS A 123 -29.52 38.99 -70.20
CA LYS A 123 -29.79 37.66 -70.79
C LYS A 123 -28.53 36.80 -70.91
N ASP A 124 -27.50 37.11 -70.15
CA ASP A 124 -26.26 36.33 -70.14
C ASP A 124 -26.43 35.02 -69.37
N LEU A 125 -26.50 33.91 -70.12
CA LEU A 125 -26.70 32.57 -69.54
C LEU A 125 -25.46 32.07 -68.80
N ASP A 126 -24.26 32.43 -69.25
CA ASP A 126 -23.01 32.00 -68.62
C ASP A 126 -22.87 32.69 -67.26
N ALA A 127 -23.12 34.01 -67.21
CA ALA A 127 -23.15 34.75 -65.95
C ALA A 127 -24.22 34.21 -64.98
N THR A 128 -25.40 33.85 -65.49
CA THR A 128 -26.47 33.25 -64.67
C THR A 128 -26.06 31.89 -64.11
N ASN A 129 -25.40 31.04 -64.90
CA ASN A 129 -24.94 29.72 -64.47
C ASN A 129 -23.82 29.78 -63.41
N TYR A 130 -22.87 30.70 -63.58
CA TYR A 130 -21.87 30.96 -62.54
C TYR A 130 -22.50 31.56 -61.28
N LEU A 131 -23.54 32.41 -61.42
CA LEU A 131 -24.23 33.00 -60.27
C LEU A 131 -24.92 31.92 -59.46
N VAL A 132 -25.63 31.00 -60.12
CA VAL A 132 -26.22 29.82 -59.49
C VAL A 132 -25.16 29.00 -58.76
N THR A 133 -24.00 28.77 -59.38
CA THR A 133 -22.90 28.02 -58.76
C THR A 133 -22.35 28.72 -57.51
N ALA A 134 -22.17 30.04 -57.57
CA ALA A 134 -21.72 30.85 -56.42
C ALA A 134 -22.75 30.81 -55.28
N LEU A 135 -24.04 30.97 -55.59
CA LEU A 135 -25.12 30.91 -54.60
C LEU A 135 -25.23 29.53 -53.95
N ILE A 136 -25.00 28.45 -54.69
CA ILE A 136 -24.88 27.09 -54.14
C ILE A 136 -23.68 26.99 -53.18
N GLY A 137 -22.52 27.54 -53.55
CA GLY A 137 -21.34 27.60 -52.69
C GLY A 137 -21.58 28.35 -51.38
N LEU A 138 -22.40 29.39 -51.41
CA LEU A 138 -22.86 30.16 -50.26
C LEU A 138 -24.03 29.52 -49.50
N LYS A 139 -24.53 28.38 -49.97
CA LYS A 139 -25.73 27.70 -49.45
C LYS A 139 -27.00 28.56 -49.49
N ARG A 140 -27.06 29.57 -50.37
CA ARG A 140 -28.22 30.46 -50.60
C ARG A 140 -29.17 29.82 -51.61
N TYR A 141 -29.76 28.69 -51.23
CA TYR A 141 -30.51 27.82 -52.16
C TYR A 141 -31.78 28.46 -52.72
N ASP A 142 -32.48 29.31 -51.94
CA ASP A 142 -33.69 30.00 -52.39
C ASP A 142 -33.42 31.03 -53.51
N GLU A 143 -32.28 31.72 -53.43
CA GLU A 143 -31.83 32.60 -54.51
C GLU A 143 -31.32 31.78 -55.71
N ALA A 144 -30.56 30.70 -55.44
CA ALA A 144 -30.05 29.83 -56.49
C ALA A 144 -31.17 29.21 -57.34
N ILE A 145 -32.25 28.75 -56.71
CA ILE A 145 -33.38 28.14 -57.43
C ILE A 145 -34.10 29.17 -58.31
N THR A 146 -34.28 30.39 -57.80
CA THR A 146 -34.90 31.50 -58.54
C THR A 146 -34.12 31.83 -59.81
N GLU A 147 -32.79 31.95 -59.71
CA GLU A 147 -31.94 32.24 -60.88
C GLU A 147 -31.82 31.04 -61.82
N ALA A 148 -31.83 29.80 -61.31
CA ALA A 148 -31.84 28.60 -62.14
C ALA A 148 -33.15 28.46 -62.95
N ASP A 149 -34.29 28.77 -62.34
CA ASP A 149 -35.59 28.79 -63.03
C ASP A 149 -35.61 29.87 -64.11
N ARG A 150 -35.06 31.06 -63.82
CA ARG A 150 -34.88 32.12 -64.81
C ARG A 150 -34.01 31.68 -65.99
N ALA A 151 -32.89 30.99 -65.73
CA ALA A 151 -32.01 30.47 -66.76
C ALA A 151 -32.75 29.49 -67.69
N LEU A 152 -33.61 28.63 -67.14
CA LEU A 152 -34.42 27.68 -67.91
C LEU A 152 -35.54 28.35 -68.72
N VAL A 153 -36.10 29.46 -68.24
CA VAL A 153 -37.04 30.30 -69.01
C VAL A 153 -36.32 30.94 -70.20
N LEU A 154 -35.08 31.40 -70.02
CA LEU A 154 -34.27 31.99 -71.08
C LEU A 154 -33.88 30.94 -72.13
N LYS A 155 -33.35 29.79 -71.69
CA LYS A 155 -32.99 28.68 -72.57
C LYS A 155 -32.96 27.37 -71.79
N LYS A 156 -33.63 26.35 -72.34
CA LYS A 156 -33.52 24.97 -71.85
C LYS A 156 -32.22 24.38 -72.38
N THR A 157 -31.26 24.13 -71.49
CA THR A 157 -29.97 23.51 -71.82
C THR A 157 -29.63 22.44 -70.79
N PRO A 158 -28.78 21.45 -71.14
CA PRO A 158 -28.30 20.46 -70.17
C PRO A 158 -27.72 21.08 -68.90
N VAL A 159 -26.90 22.14 -69.05
CA VAL A 159 -26.26 22.84 -67.93
C VAL A 159 -27.30 23.48 -66.99
N ASN A 160 -28.34 24.11 -67.54
CA ASN A 160 -29.36 24.76 -66.74
C ASN A 160 -30.23 23.74 -65.98
N TYR A 161 -30.58 22.62 -66.63
CA TYR A 161 -31.27 21.52 -65.95
C TYR A 161 -30.39 20.86 -64.89
N TYR A 162 -29.10 20.64 -65.17
CA TYR A 162 -28.14 20.12 -64.21
C TYR A 162 -28.01 21.03 -62.97
N ASN A 163 -27.85 22.34 -63.18
CA ASN A 163 -27.74 23.31 -62.09
C ASN A 163 -28.98 23.31 -61.19
N ARG A 164 -30.18 23.28 -61.79
CA ARG A 164 -31.43 23.19 -61.01
C ARG A 164 -31.59 21.84 -60.31
N GLY A 165 -31.28 20.74 -61.01
CA GLY A 165 -31.26 19.39 -60.45
C GLY A 165 -30.32 19.27 -59.24
N ARG A 166 -29.15 19.90 -59.30
CA ARG A 166 -28.18 19.98 -58.20
C ARG A 166 -28.72 20.75 -56.99
N ILE A 167 -29.47 21.84 -57.20
CA ILE A 167 -30.13 22.56 -56.10
C ILE A 167 -31.23 21.69 -55.47
N TYR A 168 -32.04 21.02 -56.28
CA TYR A 168 -33.05 20.09 -55.78
C TYR A 168 -32.42 18.95 -54.98
N TYR A 169 -31.27 18.42 -55.39
CA TYR A 169 -30.52 17.42 -54.63
C TYR A 169 -30.11 17.97 -53.25
N LEU A 170 -29.46 19.14 -53.22
CA LEU A 170 -28.97 19.77 -51.98
C LEU A 170 -30.10 20.17 -51.03
N THR A 171 -31.27 20.52 -51.56
CA THR A 171 -32.50 20.80 -50.78
C THR A 171 -33.33 19.56 -50.48
N ARG A 172 -32.78 18.36 -50.75
CA ARG A 172 -33.41 17.04 -50.49
C ARG A 172 -34.70 16.76 -51.27
N ASN A 173 -34.95 17.50 -52.34
CA ASN A 173 -36.04 17.30 -53.29
C ASN A 173 -35.64 16.28 -54.38
N PHE A 174 -35.30 15.06 -53.97
CA PHE A 174 -34.65 14.07 -54.83
C PHE A 174 -35.47 13.66 -56.07
N GLY A 175 -36.81 13.68 -55.99
CA GLY A 175 -37.67 13.36 -57.14
C GLY A 175 -37.60 14.43 -58.23
N LEU A 176 -37.59 15.72 -57.86
CA LEU A 176 -37.41 16.81 -58.83
C LEU A 176 -35.98 16.83 -59.39
N SER A 177 -35.01 16.52 -58.53
CA SER A 177 -33.60 16.37 -58.92
C SER A 177 -33.40 15.29 -59.98
N GLU A 178 -33.96 14.10 -59.76
CA GLU A 178 -33.98 13.01 -60.74
C GLU A 178 -34.57 13.46 -62.07
N GLY A 179 -35.73 14.14 -62.05
CA GLY A 179 -36.41 14.60 -63.25
C GLY A 179 -35.57 15.57 -64.08
N ASP A 180 -34.87 16.50 -63.44
CA ASP A 180 -34.04 17.47 -64.16
C ASP A 180 -32.70 16.89 -64.61
N PHE A 181 -32.07 15.99 -63.85
CA PHE A 181 -30.89 15.28 -64.35
C PHE A 181 -31.22 14.41 -65.57
N ARG A 182 -32.39 13.73 -65.59
CA ARG A 182 -32.85 13.00 -66.77
C ARG A 182 -33.02 13.91 -67.99
N LYS A 183 -33.66 15.08 -67.83
CA LYS A 183 -33.78 16.05 -68.94
C LYS A 183 -32.43 16.55 -69.44
N ALA A 184 -31.46 16.74 -68.55
CA ALA A 184 -30.11 17.12 -68.96
C ALA A 184 -29.44 16.01 -69.80
N LEU A 185 -29.70 14.75 -69.46
CA LEU A 185 -29.16 13.58 -70.16
C LEU A 185 -29.91 13.24 -71.46
N ASP A 186 -31.20 13.58 -71.56
CA ASP A 186 -31.97 13.44 -72.81
C ASP A 186 -31.35 14.28 -73.94
N ASP A 187 -30.91 15.51 -73.61
CA ASP A 187 -30.24 16.43 -74.54
C ASP A 187 -28.73 16.12 -74.70
N ASN A 188 -28.04 15.72 -73.62
CA ASN A 188 -26.63 15.34 -73.64
C ASN A 188 -26.37 14.03 -72.87
N PRO A 189 -26.44 12.86 -73.53
CA PRO A 189 -26.25 11.57 -72.88
C PRO A 189 -24.85 11.32 -72.29
N LYS A 190 -23.86 12.14 -72.66
CA LYS A 190 -22.47 12.03 -72.16
C LYS A 190 -22.15 13.04 -71.06
N TYR A 191 -23.17 13.71 -70.49
CA TYR A 191 -22.96 14.67 -69.42
C TYR A 191 -22.66 13.94 -68.10
N LEU A 192 -21.37 13.80 -67.78
CA LEU A 192 -20.89 13.04 -66.64
C LEU A 192 -21.47 13.53 -65.31
N GLU A 193 -21.43 14.84 -65.06
CA GLU A 193 -21.88 15.45 -63.81
C GLU A 193 -23.38 15.23 -63.57
N ALA A 194 -24.20 15.31 -64.62
CA ALA A 194 -25.63 14.98 -64.55
C ALA A 194 -25.87 13.48 -64.34
N THR A 195 -25.04 12.61 -64.91
CA THR A 195 -25.11 11.16 -64.70
C THR A 195 -24.80 10.79 -63.24
N VAL A 196 -23.74 11.39 -62.68
CA VAL A 196 -23.40 11.23 -61.25
C VAL A 196 -24.50 11.77 -60.36
N GLY A 197 -25.01 12.98 -60.63
CA GLY A 197 -26.12 13.58 -59.88
C GLY A 197 -27.39 12.74 -59.93
N LEU A 198 -27.70 12.12 -61.06
CA LEU A 198 -28.81 11.17 -61.20
C LEU A 198 -28.60 9.93 -60.33
N ALA A 199 -27.40 9.33 -60.35
CA ALA A 199 -27.07 8.19 -59.51
C ALA A 199 -27.21 8.53 -58.02
N GLN A 200 -26.72 9.70 -57.58
CA GLN A 200 -26.87 10.21 -56.22
C GLN A 200 -28.35 10.36 -55.83
N SER A 201 -29.16 10.99 -56.70
CA SER A 201 -30.59 11.21 -56.45
C SER A 201 -31.38 9.91 -56.37
N LEU A 202 -31.03 8.92 -57.19
CA LEU A 202 -31.63 7.58 -57.13
C LEU A 202 -31.23 6.83 -55.86
N TYR A 203 -29.97 6.97 -55.42
CA TYR A 203 -29.49 6.38 -54.17
C TYR A 203 -30.26 6.93 -52.96
N GLU A 204 -30.41 8.25 -52.85
CA GLU A 204 -31.15 8.90 -51.75
C GLU A 204 -32.64 8.52 -51.74
N GLN A 205 -33.21 8.23 -52.92
CA GLN A 205 -34.56 7.67 -53.05
C GLN A 205 -34.64 6.16 -52.77
N LYS A 206 -33.55 5.52 -52.36
CA LYS A 206 -33.43 4.06 -52.12
C LYS A 206 -33.68 3.21 -53.37
N LYS A 207 -33.57 3.79 -54.57
CA LYS A 207 -33.69 3.09 -55.87
C LYS A 207 -32.34 2.46 -56.26
N TYR A 208 -31.81 1.58 -55.40
CA TYR A 208 -30.42 1.09 -55.46
C TYR A 208 -30.05 0.40 -56.78
N VAL A 209 -30.95 -0.41 -57.35
CA VAL A 209 -30.69 -1.10 -58.63
C VAL A 209 -30.49 -0.11 -59.78
N GLN A 210 -31.33 0.93 -59.84
CA GLN A 210 -31.20 1.97 -60.86
C GLN A 210 -29.96 2.84 -60.61
N ALA A 211 -29.71 3.20 -59.34
CA ALA A 211 -28.53 3.96 -58.95
C ALA A 211 -27.23 3.24 -59.34
N LEU A 212 -27.15 1.92 -59.13
CA LEU A 212 -26.01 1.09 -59.54
C LEU A 212 -25.78 1.13 -61.05
N GLY A 213 -26.87 0.98 -61.84
CA GLY A 213 -26.80 1.06 -63.30
C GLY A 213 -26.25 2.40 -63.77
N VAL A 214 -26.81 3.51 -63.27
CA VAL A 214 -26.39 4.87 -63.63
C VAL A 214 -24.96 5.17 -63.15
N ALA A 215 -24.56 4.71 -61.96
CA ALA A 215 -23.19 4.86 -61.48
C ALA A 215 -22.18 4.10 -62.35
N ASN A 216 -22.53 2.90 -62.83
CA ASN A 216 -21.71 2.17 -63.80
C ASN A 216 -21.63 2.89 -65.14
N ASP A 217 -22.71 3.52 -65.59
CA ASP A 217 -22.69 4.34 -66.82
C ASP A 217 -21.79 5.58 -66.67
N ALA A 218 -21.80 6.25 -65.51
CA ALA A 218 -20.86 7.33 -65.21
C ALA A 218 -19.40 6.84 -65.27
N LEU A 219 -19.11 5.65 -64.75
CA LEU A 219 -17.77 5.05 -64.80
C LEU A 219 -17.35 4.57 -66.19
N LYS A 220 -18.29 4.31 -67.11
CA LYS A 220 -17.95 4.10 -68.54
C LYS A 220 -17.53 5.41 -69.22
N LEU A 221 -18.06 6.54 -68.77
CA LEU A 221 -17.68 7.87 -69.28
C LEU A 221 -16.35 8.33 -68.69
N SER A 222 -16.12 8.09 -67.40
CA SER A 222 -14.88 8.40 -66.70
C SER A 222 -14.57 7.33 -65.66
N GLU A 223 -13.62 6.44 -65.99
CA GLU A 223 -13.34 5.22 -65.22
C GLU A 223 -12.93 5.47 -63.77
N ASN A 224 -12.31 6.63 -63.52
CA ASN A 224 -11.76 7.01 -62.24
C ASN A 224 -12.59 8.06 -61.52
N ASP A 225 -13.78 8.43 -62.00
CA ASP A 225 -14.56 9.50 -61.38
C ASP A 225 -14.85 9.22 -59.89
N ARG A 226 -14.34 10.09 -59.03
CA ARG A 226 -14.42 9.95 -57.57
C ARG A 226 -15.85 9.82 -57.07
N GLN A 227 -16.76 10.66 -57.57
CA GLN A 227 -18.13 10.72 -57.08
C GLN A 227 -18.95 9.53 -57.59
N ALA A 228 -18.72 9.10 -58.83
CA ALA A 228 -19.32 7.88 -59.35
C ALA A 228 -18.89 6.64 -58.56
N LEU A 229 -17.60 6.50 -58.25
CA LEU A 229 -17.08 5.43 -57.37
C LEU A 229 -17.72 5.50 -55.99
N LEU A 230 -17.82 6.68 -55.38
CA LEU A 230 -18.40 6.85 -54.04
C LEU A 230 -19.88 6.45 -54.00
N VAL A 231 -20.67 6.87 -54.99
CA VAL A 231 -22.09 6.49 -55.08
C VAL A 231 -22.21 4.98 -55.28
N ARG A 232 -21.37 4.38 -56.13
CA ARG A 232 -21.39 2.93 -56.35
C ARG A 232 -21.02 2.16 -55.08
N ALA A 233 -19.99 2.60 -54.35
CA ALA A 233 -19.62 2.04 -53.05
C ALA A 233 -20.77 2.13 -52.03
N ARG A 234 -21.48 3.26 -51.99
CA ARG A 234 -22.67 3.45 -51.14
C ARG A 234 -23.81 2.51 -51.53
N VAL A 235 -24.04 2.32 -52.83
CA VAL A 235 -25.05 1.35 -53.31
C VAL A 235 -24.67 -0.08 -52.91
N TYR A 236 -23.42 -0.49 -53.11
CA TYR A 236 -22.93 -1.81 -52.70
C TYR A 236 -23.04 -2.01 -51.19
N HIS A 237 -22.74 -0.99 -50.39
CA HIS A 237 -22.93 -1.01 -48.94
C HIS A 237 -24.39 -1.31 -48.57
N GLN A 238 -25.37 -0.62 -49.16
CA GLN A 238 -26.79 -0.89 -48.91
C GLN A 238 -27.24 -2.28 -49.39
N GLN A 239 -26.57 -2.84 -50.38
CA GLN A 239 -26.78 -4.21 -50.85
C GLN A 239 -26.03 -5.26 -50.01
N LYS A 240 -25.26 -4.84 -49.00
CA LYS A 240 -24.35 -5.69 -48.20
C LYS A 240 -23.25 -6.36 -49.01
N ASP A 241 -22.96 -5.87 -50.21
CA ASP A 241 -21.78 -6.25 -50.97
C ASP A 241 -20.58 -5.43 -50.50
N TYR A 242 -20.11 -5.76 -49.29
CA TYR A 242 -19.02 -5.04 -48.65
C TYR A 242 -17.71 -5.13 -49.43
N MET A 243 -17.47 -6.25 -50.13
CA MET A 243 -16.23 -6.46 -50.88
C MET A 243 -16.13 -5.48 -52.05
N SER A 244 -17.20 -5.33 -52.83
CA SER A 244 -17.24 -4.36 -53.93
C SER A 244 -17.18 -2.92 -53.41
N ALA A 245 -17.87 -2.62 -52.30
CA ALA A 245 -17.81 -1.29 -51.67
C ALA A 245 -16.39 -0.93 -51.18
N LEU A 246 -15.70 -1.86 -50.52
CA LEU A 246 -14.32 -1.69 -50.05
C LEU A 246 -13.35 -1.52 -51.22
N THR A 247 -13.57 -2.22 -52.33
CA THR A 247 -12.75 -2.10 -53.55
C THR A 247 -12.85 -0.70 -54.16
N ASP A 248 -14.08 -0.18 -54.31
CA ASP A 248 -14.29 1.19 -54.82
C ASP A 248 -13.69 2.23 -53.86
N MET A 249 -13.86 2.05 -52.54
CA MET A 249 -13.24 2.94 -51.55
C MET A 249 -11.72 2.90 -51.57
N ALA A 250 -11.10 1.72 -51.71
CA ALA A 250 -9.66 1.59 -51.85
C ALA A 250 -9.15 2.32 -53.11
N ARG A 251 -9.89 2.24 -54.23
CA ARG A 251 -9.58 2.97 -55.46
C ARG A 251 -9.65 4.49 -55.25
N ILE A 252 -10.69 4.99 -54.56
CA ILE A 252 -10.82 6.42 -54.23
C ILE A 252 -9.62 6.90 -53.41
N LEU A 253 -9.28 6.18 -52.33
CA LEU A 253 -8.17 6.54 -51.44
C LEU A 253 -6.80 6.48 -52.13
N THR A 254 -6.65 5.64 -53.15
CA THR A 254 -5.41 5.54 -53.94
C THR A 254 -5.26 6.66 -54.96
N LEU A 255 -6.36 7.02 -55.64
CA LEU A 255 -6.33 8.00 -56.73
C LEU A 255 -6.42 9.45 -56.25
N TYR A 256 -6.99 9.67 -55.06
CA TYR A 256 -7.27 11.00 -54.54
C TYR A 256 -6.74 11.18 -53.10
N PRO A 257 -5.44 10.98 -52.84
CA PRO A 257 -4.88 11.04 -51.48
C PRO A 257 -4.92 12.45 -50.86
N ASP A 258 -4.89 13.50 -51.69
CA ASP A 258 -4.82 14.90 -51.24
C ASP A 258 -6.21 15.58 -51.16
N ALA A 259 -7.29 14.80 -51.25
CA ALA A 259 -8.65 15.36 -51.15
C ALA A 259 -8.90 15.96 -49.76
N ALA A 260 -9.55 17.13 -49.68
CA ALA A 260 -9.79 17.81 -48.41
C ALA A 260 -10.64 16.99 -47.42
N ASP A 261 -11.54 16.15 -47.93
CA ASP A 261 -12.42 15.23 -47.20
C ASP A 261 -11.83 13.81 -47.07
N ILE A 262 -10.53 13.64 -47.27
CA ILE A 262 -9.89 12.31 -47.25
C ILE A 262 -10.06 11.58 -45.91
N GLY A 263 -10.04 12.31 -44.79
CA GLY A 263 -10.32 11.74 -43.46
C GLY A 263 -11.73 11.15 -43.32
N GLU A 264 -12.72 11.72 -44.01
CA GLU A 264 -14.08 11.18 -44.06
C GLU A 264 -14.15 9.90 -44.89
N MET A 265 -13.35 9.81 -45.96
CA MET A 265 -13.29 8.61 -46.80
C MET A 265 -12.65 7.43 -46.06
N TYR A 266 -11.60 7.67 -45.27
CA TYR A 266 -11.03 6.64 -44.38
C TYR A 266 -12.05 6.18 -43.32
N PHE A 267 -12.75 7.12 -42.68
CA PHE A 267 -13.82 6.78 -41.73
C PHE A 267 -14.94 5.95 -42.39
N TYR A 268 -15.34 6.30 -43.61
CA TYR A 268 -16.36 5.54 -44.34
C TYR A 268 -15.86 4.14 -44.71
N ARG A 269 -14.61 3.99 -45.18
CA ARG A 269 -14.01 2.67 -45.44
C ARG A 269 -13.89 1.85 -44.15
N ALA A 270 -13.54 2.46 -43.03
CA ALA A 270 -13.50 1.79 -41.73
C ALA A 270 -14.88 1.26 -41.31
N THR A 271 -15.93 2.03 -41.56
CA THR A 271 -17.31 1.60 -41.29
C THR A 271 -17.65 0.34 -42.08
N LEU A 272 -17.35 0.33 -43.38
CA LEU A 272 -17.51 -0.84 -44.25
C LEU A 272 -16.67 -2.03 -43.77
N ALA A 273 -15.41 -1.78 -43.40
CA ALA A 273 -14.48 -2.80 -42.95
C ALA A 273 -14.97 -3.45 -41.65
N ARG A 274 -15.47 -2.66 -40.69
CA ARG A 274 -16.09 -3.20 -39.47
C ARG A 274 -17.32 -4.05 -39.79
N GLU A 275 -18.24 -3.58 -40.63
CA GLU A 275 -19.43 -4.36 -41.00
C GLU A 275 -19.08 -5.65 -41.77
N PHE A 276 -17.95 -5.66 -42.47
CA PHE A 276 -17.37 -6.85 -43.09
C PHE A 276 -16.49 -7.68 -42.14
N ASN A 277 -16.53 -7.40 -40.83
CA ASN A 277 -15.80 -8.11 -39.78
C ASN A 277 -14.26 -8.03 -39.90
N GLN A 278 -13.75 -6.97 -40.55
CA GLN A 278 -12.32 -6.63 -40.67
C GLN A 278 -11.94 -5.53 -39.66
N HIS A 279 -12.11 -5.82 -38.37
CA HIS A 279 -11.93 -4.85 -37.29
C HIS A 279 -10.52 -4.25 -37.24
N THR A 280 -9.46 -5.02 -37.54
CA THR A 280 -8.08 -4.51 -37.56
C THR A 280 -7.85 -3.49 -38.67
N THR A 281 -8.38 -3.74 -39.87
CA THR A 281 -8.37 -2.79 -40.99
C THR A 281 -9.17 -1.54 -40.63
N ALA A 282 -10.35 -1.70 -40.01
CA ALA A 282 -11.15 -0.58 -39.55
C ALA A 282 -10.40 0.30 -38.54
N ILE A 283 -9.72 -0.30 -37.56
CA ILE A 283 -8.90 0.44 -36.59
C ILE A 283 -7.76 1.20 -37.27
N ALA A 284 -7.07 0.59 -38.25
CA ALA A 284 -6.01 1.26 -39.00
C ALA A 284 -6.54 2.49 -39.75
N ASP A 285 -7.68 2.35 -40.42
CA ASP A 285 -8.35 3.44 -41.12
C ASP A 285 -8.82 4.55 -40.17
N LEU A 286 -9.37 4.21 -39.02
CA LEU A 286 -9.82 5.19 -38.01
C LEU A 286 -8.65 5.94 -37.39
N ASN A 287 -7.54 5.26 -37.11
CA ASN A 287 -6.30 5.91 -36.66
C ASN A 287 -5.81 6.92 -37.69
N HIS A 288 -5.84 6.53 -38.96
CA HIS A 288 -5.40 7.41 -40.03
C HIS A 288 -6.37 8.58 -40.24
N ALA A 289 -7.68 8.34 -40.20
CA ALA A 289 -8.70 9.38 -40.23
C ALA A 289 -8.50 10.43 -39.12
N ILE A 290 -8.24 9.99 -37.88
CA ILE A 290 -7.91 10.88 -36.75
C ILE A 290 -6.65 11.70 -37.04
N SER A 291 -5.59 11.07 -37.58
CA SER A 291 -4.35 11.77 -37.93
C SER A 291 -4.52 12.83 -39.03
N LEU A 292 -5.54 12.67 -39.87
CA LEU A 292 -5.92 13.60 -40.94
C LEU A 292 -6.93 14.66 -40.49
N GLY A 293 -7.17 14.77 -39.17
CA GLY A 293 -8.06 15.79 -38.59
C GLY A 293 -9.52 15.36 -38.40
N ASN A 294 -9.89 14.12 -38.78
CA ASN A 294 -11.24 13.59 -38.54
C ASN A 294 -11.36 12.95 -37.14
N ALA A 295 -11.02 13.72 -36.11
CA ALA A 295 -11.14 13.34 -34.70
C ALA A 295 -12.54 13.70 -34.16
N SER A 296 -13.58 13.08 -34.71
CA SER A 296 -14.98 13.28 -34.30
C SER A 296 -15.44 12.27 -33.24
N PRO A 297 -16.51 12.55 -32.48
CA PRO A 297 -17.09 11.59 -31.55
C PRO A 297 -17.39 10.24 -32.21
N GLU A 298 -17.94 10.25 -33.42
CA GLU A 298 -18.28 9.04 -34.17
C GLU A 298 -17.05 8.19 -34.49
N THR A 299 -15.91 8.82 -34.78
CA THR A 299 -14.64 8.12 -35.04
C THR A 299 -14.15 7.38 -33.78
N TYR A 300 -14.16 8.03 -32.61
CA TYR A 300 -13.76 7.39 -31.35
C TYR A 300 -14.74 6.29 -30.95
N TYR A 301 -16.04 6.53 -31.06
CA TYR A 301 -17.05 5.51 -30.76
C TYR A 301 -16.86 4.26 -31.63
N LEU A 302 -16.72 4.44 -32.95
CA LEU A 302 -16.54 3.32 -33.88
C LEU A 302 -15.23 2.57 -33.63
N ARG A 303 -14.14 3.27 -33.28
CA ARG A 303 -12.85 2.66 -32.95
C ARG A 303 -12.91 1.91 -31.63
N GLY A 304 -13.60 2.44 -30.63
CA GLY A 304 -13.88 1.77 -29.37
C GLY A 304 -14.64 0.46 -29.56
N VAL A 305 -15.69 0.47 -30.38
CA VAL A 305 -16.41 -0.75 -30.78
C VAL A 305 -15.49 -1.75 -31.48
N CYS A 306 -14.63 -1.29 -32.41
CA CYS A 306 -13.69 -2.20 -33.07
C CYS A 306 -12.65 -2.79 -32.11
N TYR A 307 -12.17 -2.01 -31.12
CA TYR A 307 -11.26 -2.51 -30.09
C TYR A 307 -11.94 -3.55 -29.20
N GLU A 308 -13.21 -3.32 -28.87
CA GLU A 308 -14.04 -4.27 -28.13
C GLU A 308 -14.22 -5.58 -28.91
N ASP A 309 -14.52 -5.53 -30.21
CA ASP A 309 -14.68 -6.70 -31.09
C ASP A 309 -13.40 -7.56 -31.17
N ILE A 310 -12.21 -6.97 -30.95
CA ILE A 310 -10.92 -7.69 -30.90
C ILE A 310 -10.40 -7.91 -29.47
N PHE A 311 -11.25 -7.75 -28.46
CA PHE A 311 -10.95 -7.98 -27.04
C PHE A 311 -9.84 -7.09 -26.45
N GLN A 312 -9.62 -5.89 -27.00
CA GLN A 312 -8.70 -4.88 -26.45
C GLN A 312 -9.47 -3.93 -25.50
N LYS A 313 -9.86 -4.47 -24.35
CA LYS A 313 -10.69 -3.81 -23.32
C LYS A 313 -10.18 -2.42 -22.94
N GLU A 314 -8.89 -2.27 -22.66
CA GLU A 314 -8.34 -1.00 -22.17
C GLU A 314 -8.44 0.11 -23.22
N LYS A 315 -8.20 -0.23 -24.49
CA LYS A 315 -8.30 0.73 -25.60
C LYS A 315 -9.76 1.04 -25.95
N ALA A 316 -10.63 0.04 -25.89
CA ALA A 316 -12.07 0.25 -26.05
C ALA A 316 -12.61 1.21 -24.99
N THR A 317 -12.29 0.97 -23.71
CA THR A 317 -12.65 1.86 -22.60
C THR A 317 -12.12 3.28 -22.82
N ALA A 318 -10.85 3.45 -23.22
CA ALA A 318 -10.27 4.77 -23.47
C ALA A 318 -11.01 5.54 -24.58
N ASP A 319 -11.38 4.86 -25.67
CA ASP A 319 -12.12 5.47 -26.77
C ASP A 319 -13.57 5.82 -26.39
N TYR A 320 -14.26 4.95 -25.64
CA TYR A 320 -15.60 5.28 -25.13
C TYR A 320 -15.57 6.45 -24.15
N LEU A 321 -14.56 6.54 -23.28
CA LEU A 321 -14.40 7.69 -22.38
C LEU A 321 -14.11 8.99 -23.16
N THR A 322 -13.30 8.91 -24.22
CA THR A 322 -13.07 10.05 -25.12
C THR A 322 -14.38 10.50 -25.78
N PHE A 323 -15.18 9.55 -26.29
CA PHE A 323 -16.50 9.82 -26.84
C PHE A 323 -17.45 10.47 -25.83
N ILE A 324 -17.53 9.94 -24.61
CA ILE A 324 -18.36 10.50 -23.52
C ILE A 324 -17.94 11.95 -23.23
N GLY A 325 -16.63 12.21 -23.10
CA GLY A 325 -16.10 13.54 -22.83
C GLY A 325 -16.43 14.55 -23.94
N MET A 326 -16.37 14.13 -25.20
CA MET A 326 -16.70 14.99 -26.35
C MET A 326 -18.19 15.26 -26.52
N THR A 327 -19.06 14.41 -25.96
CA THR A 327 -20.52 14.46 -26.17
C THR A 327 -21.30 14.90 -24.93
N ALA A 328 -20.61 15.33 -23.87
CA ALA A 328 -21.25 15.82 -22.66
C ALA A 328 -22.24 16.96 -22.97
N GLY A 329 -23.52 16.75 -22.64
CA GLY A 329 -24.58 17.72 -22.89
C GLY A 329 -25.15 17.74 -24.32
N ASN A 330 -24.68 16.88 -25.23
CA ASN A 330 -25.24 16.75 -26.57
C ASN A 330 -26.51 15.88 -26.54
N LYS A 331 -27.68 16.51 -26.72
CA LYS A 331 -28.98 15.83 -26.71
C LYS A 331 -29.18 14.84 -27.86
N GLU A 332 -28.56 15.06 -29.02
CA GLU A 332 -28.71 14.16 -30.18
C GLU A 332 -27.95 12.85 -29.99
N LEU A 333 -26.91 12.86 -29.15
CA LEU A 333 -26.06 11.70 -28.89
C LEU A 333 -26.30 11.08 -27.50
N ALA A 334 -27.36 11.50 -26.79
CA ALA A 334 -27.66 11.04 -25.44
C ALA A 334 -27.75 9.50 -25.35
N ASP A 335 -28.52 8.86 -26.24
CA ASP A 335 -28.68 7.40 -26.25
C ASP A 335 -27.34 6.67 -26.48
N LYS A 336 -26.48 7.21 -27.36
CA LYS A 336 -25.15 6.64 -27.61
C LYS A 336 -24.21 6.88 -26.42
N ASN A 337 -24.33 8.02 -25.74
CA ASN A 337 -23.57 8.35 -24.54
C ASN A 337 -23.93 7.39 -23.39
N ASP A 338 -25.22 7.16 -23.15
CA ASP A 338 -25.71 6.17 -22.18
C ASP A 338 -25.21 4.76 -22.52
N LEU A 339 -25.24 4.39 -23.79
CA LEU A 339 -24.69 3.11 -24.25
C LEU A 339 -23.18 3.02 -24.02
N ALA A 340 -22.42 4.09 -24.29
CA ALA A 340 -20.98 4.13 -24.05
C ALA A 340 -20.66 3.99 -22.55
N HIS A 341 -21.40 4.66 -21.67
CA HIS A 341 -21.27 4.50 -20.22
C HIS A 341 -21.52 3.05 -19.80
N LYS A 342 -22.57 2.42 -20.34
CA LYS A 342 -22.85 1.01 -20.10
C LYS A 342 -21.73 0.10 -20.62
N ARG A 343 -21.20 0.35 -21.83
CA ARG A 343 -20.07 -0.43 -22.36
C ARG A 343 -18.82 -0.28 -21.49
N VAL A 344 -18.50 0.92 -21.01
CA VAL A 344 -17.38 1.13 -20.07
C VAL A 344 -17.58 0.33 -18.79
N PHE A 345 -18.78 0.34 -18.22
CA PHE A 345 -19.12 -0.47 -17.04
C PHE A 345 -18.97 -1.97 -17.32
N ASP A 346 -19.57 -2.47 -18.40
CA ASP A 346 -19.50 -3.89 -18.78
C ASP A 346 -18.07 -4.34 -19.10
N LEU A 347 -17.30 -3.51 -19.79
CA LEU A 347 -15.91 -3.76 -20.11
C LEU A 347 -15.10 -3.83 -18.82
N ASN A 348 -15.23 -2.85 -17.93
CA ASN A 348 -14.47 -2.78 -16.68
C ASN A 348 -14.96 -3.75 -15.60
N LYS A 349 -16.03 -4.50 -15.86
CA LYS A 349 -16.51 -5.55 -14.97
C LYS A 349 -15.39 -6.54 -14.67
N GLU A 350 -15.16 -6.76 -13.40
CA GLU A 350 -14.27 -7.78 -12.86
C GLU A 350 -15.10 -8.79 -12.04
N SER A 351 -14.48 -9.90 -11.62
CA SER A 351 -15.12 -10.98 -10.86
C SER A 351 -14.40 -11.27 -9.54
N ASP A 352 -13.40 -10.47 -9.22
CA ASP A 352 -12.67 -10.53 -7.98
C ASP A 352 -13.55 -9.95 -6.86
N LYS A 353 -13.35 -10.46 -5.65
CA LYS A 353 -14.12 -10.01 -4.50
C LYS A 353 -13.32 -8.96 -3.75
N PRO A 354 -13.97 -7.92 -3.19
CA PRO A 354 -13.30 -6.99 -2.29
C PRO A 354 -12.56 -7.73 -1.17
N THR A 355 -11.42 -7.23 -0.74
CA THR A 355 -10.67 -7.78 0.41
C THR A 355 -10.62 -6.78 1.55
N LEU A 356 -10.60 -7.29 2.78
CA LEU A 356 -10.59 -6.48 4.00
C LEU A 356 -9.25 -6.61 4.72
N THR A 357 -8.73 -5.50 5.23
CA THR A 357 -7.54 -5.47 6.09
C THR A 357 -7.81 -4.56 7.27
N PHE A 358 -7.34 -4.94 8.47
CA PHE A 358 -7.49 -4.13 9.67
C PHE A 358 -6.17 -3.46 10.04
N THR A 359 -6.26 -2.19 10.45
CA THR A 359 -5.18 -1.46 11.10
C THR A 359 -5.34 -1.46 12.61
N ASP A 360 -6.58 -1.50 13.11
CA ASP A 360 -6.88 -1.56 14.55
C ASP A 360 -8.28 -2.16 14.77
N PRO A 361 -8.44 -3.23 15.56
CA PRO A 361 -7.39 -4.10 16.11
C PRO A 361 -6.63 -4.84 15.00
N VAL A 362 -5.34 -5.08 15.19
CA VAL A 362 -4.50 -5.78 14.20
C VAL A 362 -4.88 -7.26 14.11
N GLU A 363 -5.13 -7.75 12.90
CA GLU A 363 -5.33 -9.16 12.62
C GLU A 363 -3.98 -9.91 12.69
N ARG A 364 -3.64 -10.41 13.87
CA ARG A 364 -2.37 -11.15 14.10
C ARG A 364 -2.44 -12.58 13.58
N GLU A 365 -3.61 -13.19 13.69
CA GLU A 365 -3.93 -14.52 13.16
C GLU A 365 -5.11 -14.38 12.20
N LYS A 366 -5.01 -15.03 11.03
CA LYS A 366 -6.00 -14.88 9.97
C LYS A 366 -7.41 -15.22 10.47
N GLY A 367 -8.36 -14.30 10.30
CA GLY A 367 -9.74 -14.43 10.74
C GLY A 367 -9.94 -14.25 12.25
N THR A 368 -8.97 -13.70 12.98
CA THR A 368 -9.08 -13.41 14.42
C THR A 368 -8.76 -11.96 14.72
N LEU A 369 -9.60 -11.30 15.52
CA LEU A 369 -9.37 -9.96 16.03
C LEU A 369 -9.21 -10.01 17.55
N ASP A 370 -8.06 -9.54 18.03
CA ASP A 370 -7.77 -9.46 19.45
C ASP A 370 -8.42 -8.19 20.02
N ILE A 371 -9.35 -8.37 20.96
CA ILE A 371 -10.06 -7.28 21.63
C ILE A 371 -9.79 -7.38 23.13
N ILE A 372 -9.39 -6.27 23.75
CA ILE A 372 -9.11 -6.22 25.18
C ILE A 372 -10.36 -6.65 25.98
N LYS A 373 -10.14 -7.51 26.98
CA LYS A 373 -11.20 -7.98 27.88
C LYS A 373 -11.80 -6.80 28.67
N GLY A 374 -13.13 -6.70 28.72
CA GLY A 374 -13.84 -5.68 29.50
C GLY A 374 -14.06 -4.33 28.81
N VAL A 375 -13.63 -4.16 27.55
CA VAL A 375 -13.87 -2.92 26.79
C VAL A 375 -15.30 -2.89 26.23
N GLU A 376 -16.02 -1.81 26.52
CA GLU A 376 -17.41 -1.60 26.06
C GLU A 376 -17.49 -1.14 24.60
N LYS A 377 -16.54 -0.29 24.15
CA LYS A 377 -16.52 0.28 22.79
C LYS A 377 -15.11 0.28 22.22
N ILE A 378 -14.98 -0.09 20.95
CA ILE A 378 -13.76 0.02 20.17
C ILE A 378 -14.05 0.69 18.83
N GLU A 379 -13.00 1.16 18.16
CA GLU A 379 -13.09 1.59 16.76
C GLU A 379 -12.44 0.53 15.87
N LEU A 380 -13.21 -0.02 14.93
CA LEU A 380 -12.71 -0.89 13.88
C LEU A 380 -12.17 -0.01 12.76
N ARG A 381 -10.85 -0.04 12.56
CA ARG A 381 -10.15 0.73 11.53
C ARG A 381 -9.51 -0.22 10.55
N GLY A 382 -9.65 0.07 9.26
CA GLY A 382 -9.09 -0.78 8.22
C GLY A 382 -9.23 -0.22 6.83
N LYS A 383 -8.97 -1.07 5.82
CA LYS A 383 -9.13 -0.76 4.40
C LYS A 383 -9.88 -1.86 3.67
N VAL A 384 -10.73 -1.46 2.74
CA VAL A 384 -11.21 -2.32 1.66
C VAL A 384 -10.29 -2.13 0.47
N ILE A 385 -9.72 -3.23 -0.03
CA ILE A 385 -8.86 -3.25 -1.20
C ILE A 385 -9.63 -3.97 -2.30
N ASP A 386 -9.85 -3.25 -3.40
CA ASP A 386 -10.54 -3.77 -4.57
C ASP A 386 -10.14 -3.03 -5.84
N GLU A 387 -10.26 -3.69 -7.00
CA GLU A 387 -10.01 -3.04 -8.28
C GLU A 387 -11.15 -2.08 -8.66
N SER A 388 -12.37 -2.44 -8.29
CA SER A 388 -13.56 -1.65 -8.56
C SER A 388 -14.00 -0.82 -7.34
N ALA A 389 -14.99 0.04 -7.54
CA ALA A 389 -15.51 0.88 -6.46
C ALA A 389 -16.40 0.06 -5.54
N VAL A 390 -16.34 0.32 -4.23
CA VAL A 390 -17.20 -0.34 -3.24
C VAL A 390 -18.62 0.22 -3.32
N LYS A 391 -19.63 -0.65 -3.47
CA LYS A 391 -21.06 -0.29 -3.50
C LYS A 391 -21.67 -0.21 -2.10
N TYR A 392 -21.35 -1.15 -1.22
CA TYR A 392 -21.74 -1.10 0.19
C TYR A 392 -20.89 -2.01 1.08
N MET A 393 -20.93 -1.76 2.39
CA MET A 393 -20.40 -2.61 3.45
C MET A 393 -21.45 -2.79 4.56
N THR A 394 -21.51 -3.98 5.14
CA THR A 394 -22.29 -4.26 6.35
C THR A 394 -21.43 -4.91 7.43
N ILE A 395 -21.78 -4.65 8.69
CA ILE A 395 -21.22 -5.31 9.87
C ILE A 395 -22.37 -5.96 10.63
N ASN A 396 -22.30 -7.27 10.85
CA ASN A 396 -23.35 -8.07 11.49
C ASN A 396 -24.75 -7.80 10.86
N GLY A 397 -24.79 -7.62 9.54
CA GLY A 397 -26.02 -7.34 8.77
C GLY A 397 -26.52 -5.90 8.81
N LYS A 398 -25.84 -4.98 9.51
CA LYS A 398 -26.19 -3.54 9.52
C LYS A 398 -25.36 -2.79 8.49
N ARG A 399 -26.03 -2.04 7.62
CA ARG A 399 -25.37 -1.22 6.60
C ARG A 399 -24.62 -0.05 7.25
N ILE A 400 -23.39 0.18 6.79
CA ILE A 400 -22.57 1.30 7.21
C ILE A 400 -22.68 2.39 6.14
N GLU A 401 -23.03 3.61 6.55
CA GLU A 401 -22.92 4.79 5.70
C GLU A 401 -21.43 5.12 5.55
N LEU A 402 -20.83 4.67 4.44
CA LEU A 402 -19.53 5.17 4.02
C LEU A 402 -19.75 6.62 3.55
N MET A 403 -18.95 7.57 4.06
CA MET A 403 -19.05 8.98 3.68
C MET A 403 -19.13 9.12 2.15
N ASP A 404 -20.07 9.97 1.74
CA ASP A 404 -20.60 10.15 0.39
C ASP A 404 -19.64 9.96 -0.79
N GLY A 405 -20.09 9.15 -1.76
CA GLY A 405 -19.93 9.43 -3.19
C GLY A 405 -18.52 9.31 -3.79
N VAL A 406 -18.31 8.22 -4.54
CA VAL A 406 -17.12 7.90 -5.37
C VAL A 406 -15.90 7.58 -4.53
N VAL A 407 -15.66 6.28 -4.33
CA VAL A 407 -14.47 5.88 -3.59
C VAL A 407 -13.39 5.26 -4.45
N GLU A 408 -12.23 5.92 -4.42
CA GLU A 408 -10.95 5.49 -4.96
C GLU A 408 -10.51 4.12 -4.42
N LYS A 409 -9.62 3.45 -5.17
CA LYS A 409 -9.11 2.07 -5.06
C LYS A 409 -8.56 1.59 -3.68
N ASN A 410 -8.66 2.32 -2.56
CA ASN A 410 -7.99 1.98 -1.28
C ASN A 410 -8.75 2.38 -0.01
N ASN A 411 -10.06 2.31 -0.07
CA ASN A 411 -11.05 2.85 0.86
C ASN A 411 -10.80 2.53 2.34
N THR A 412 -10.37 3.51 3.16
CA THR A 412 -10.21 3.36 4.62
C THR A 412 -11.54 3.51 5.34
N PHE A 413 -11.81 2.67 6.34
CA PHE A 413 -12.97 2.81 7.22
C PHE A 413 -12.55 2.96 8.68
N THR A 414 -13.36 3.70 9.44
CA THR A 414 -13.30 3.81 10.90
C THR A 414 -14.73 3.70 11.42
N ILE A 415 -15.03 2.63 12.15
CA ILE A 415 -16.41 2.32 12.55
C ILE A 415 -16.45 2.02 14.05
N PRO A 416 -17.29 2.73 14.84
CA PRO A 416 -17.48 2.39 16.25
C PRO A 416 -18.19 1.03 16.36
N PHE A 417 -17.67 0.16 17.22
CA PHE A 417 -18.19 -1.18 17.45
C PHE A 417 -18.27 -1.47 18.95
N GLU A 418 -19.37 -2.09 19.37
CA GLU A 418 -19.61 -2.47 20.76
C GLU A 418 -19.53 -3.99 20.85
N PRO A 419 -18.39 -4.56 21.29
CA PRO A 419 -18.18 -6.01 21.25
C PRO A 419 -19.14 -6.78 22.15
N GLY A 420 -19.61 -6.17 23.26
CA GLY A 420 -20.48 -6.81 24.24
C GLY A 420 -19.97 -8.21 24.64
N GLU A 421 -20.85 -9.20 24.55
CA GLU A 421 -20.54 -10.64 24.70
C GLU A 421 -20.31 -11.36 23.36
N GLN A 422 -20.21 -10.63 22.25
CA GLN A 422 -20.01 -11.24 20.94
C GLN A 422 -18.67 -11.97 20.86
N MET A 423 -18.71 -13.13 20.21
CA MET A 423 -17.56 -14.00 19.97
C MET A 423 -17.01 -13.86 18.55
N ASP A 424 -17.72 -13.16 17.67
CA ASP A 424 -17.32 -12.91 16.30
C ASP A 424 -17.96 -11.64 15.70
N ILE A 425 -17.40 -11.21 14.57
CA ILE A 425 -17.88 -10.11 13.74
C ILE A 425 -17.97 -10.60 12.30
N VAL A 426 -19.09 -10.35 11.63
CA VAL A 426 -19.27 -10.70 10.22
C VAL A 426 -19.29 -9.44 9.38
N PHE A 427 -18.40 -9.39 8.38
CA PHE A 427 -18.33 -8.35 7.37
C PHE A 427 -18.87 -8.87 6.05
N GLU A 428 -19.73 -8.07 5.43
CA GLU A 428 -20.13 -8.24 4.04
C GLU A 428 -19.73 -6.98 3.27
N VAL A 429 -19.01 -7.13 2.16
CA VAL A 429 -18.60 -6.02 1.30
C VAL A 429 -18.95 -6.37 -0.14
N SER A 430 -19.64 -5.45 -0.82
CA SER A 430 -20.00 -5.59 -2.23
C SER A 430 -19.40 -4.44 -3.02
N ASP A 431 -18.90 -4.75 -4.19
CA ASP A 431 -18.48 -3.77 -5.18
C ASP A 431 -19.64 -3.30 -6.09
N VAL A 432 -19.35 -2.40 -7.03
CA VAL A 432 -20.29 -1.91 -8.06
C VAL A 432 -20.74 -2.97 -9.07
N TYR A 433 -20.06 -4.11 -9.15
CA TYR A 433 -20.35 -5.23 -10.05
C TYR A 433 -21.09 -6.40 -9.36
N ASP A 434 -21.46 -6.23 -8.09
CA ASP A 434 -22.12 -7.21 -7.23
C ASP A 434 -21.22 -8.42 -6.87
N ASN A 435 -19.91 -8.26 -6.90
CA ASN A 435 -18.97 -9.20 -6.28
C ASN A 435 -18.98 -9.00 -4.77
N VAL A 436 -19.41 -10.03 -4.03
CA VAL A 436 -19.60 -9.97 -2.58
C VAL A 436 -18.54 -10.79 -1.85
N MET A 437 -17.83 -10.14 -0.94
CA MET A 437 -17.02 -10.75 0.10
C MET A 437 -17.83 -10.91 1.37
N ASN A 438 -17.74 -12.10 1.97
CA ASN A 438 -18.32 -12.42 3.26
C ASN A 438 -17.23 -13.01 4.14
N GLN A 439 -16.83 -12.29 5.19
CA GLN A 439 -15.74 -12.70 6.08
C GLN A 439 -16.19 -12.64 7.54
N ARG A 440 -15.98 -13.75 8.24
CA ARG A 440 -16.17 -13.86 9.69
C ARG A 440 -14.82 -13.71 10.39
N TYR A 441 -14.80 -12.91 11.45
CA TYR A 441 -13.67 -12.72 12.34
C TYR A 441 -14.04 -13.19 13.74
N VAL A 442 -13.28 -14.11 14.32
CA VAL A 442 -13.43 -14.54 15.71
C VAL A 442 -12.83 -13.49 16.63
N ILE A 443 -13.55 -13.10 17.67
CA ILE A 443 -13.05 -12.21 18.71
C ILE A 443 -12.29 -13.03 19.75
N ARG A 444 -11.01 -12.75 19.93
CA ARG A 444 -10.21 -13.29 21.03
C ARG A 444 -10.05 -12.21 22.10
N ARG A 445 -10.36 -12.54 23.36
CA ARG A 445 -10.22 -11.59 24.47
C ARG A 445 -8.82 -11.68 25.06
N THR A 446 -8.12 -10.55 25.16
CA THR A 446 -6.73 -10.48 25.65
C THR A 446 -6.63 -9.84 27.05
N GLU A 447 -5.58 -10.21 27.81
CA GLU A 447 -5.28 -9.69 29.16
C GLU A 447 -4.67 -8.26 29.14
N VAL A 448 -4.51 -7.66 30.33
CA VAL A 448 -3.92 -6.32 30.53
C VAL A 448 -2.86 -6.28 31.65
N ASP A 449 -2.56 -7.42 32.27
CA ASP A 449 -1.65 -7.47 33.41
C ASP A 449 -0.18 -7.45 32.91
N PRO A 450 0.71 -6.66 33.54
CA PRO A 450 2.11 -6.61 33.12
C PRO A 450 2.94 -7.80 33.65
N PRO A 451 4.03 -8.19 32.96
CA PRO A 451 4.87 -9.31 33.36
C PRO A 451 5.49 -9.18 34.76
N VAL A 452 5.67 -10.30 35.47
CA VAL A 452 6.33 -10.31 36.80
C VAL A 452 7.78 -10.79 36.69
N ILE A 453 8.73 -10.03 37.27
CA ILE A 453 10.18 -10.26 37.13
C ILE A 453 10.81 -10.82 38.41
N TYR A 454 11.61 -11.89 38.29
CA TYR A 454 12.39 -12.51 39.37
C TYR A 454 13.89 -12.61 39.02
N MET A 455 14.78 -12.31 39.96
CA MET A 455 16.24 -12.38 39.78
C MET A 455 16.82 -13.62 40.45
N MET A 456 17.64 -14.38 39.71
CA MET A 456 18.20 -15.66 40.13
C MET A 456 19.71 -15.60 40.36
N ASN A 457 20.44 -14.84 39.54
CA ASN A 457 21.89 -14.67 39.70
C ASN A 457 22.30 -13.21 39.41
N PRO A 458 23.08 -12.56 40.28
CA PRO A 458 23.20 -12.90 41.71
C PRO A 458 21.81 -12.92 42.35
N MET A 459 21.59 -13.82 43.30
CA MET A 459 20.28 -13.94 43.92
C MET A 459 19.97 -12.66 44.69
N ALA A 460 18.83 -12.04 44.37
CA ALA A 460 18.38 -10.86 45.10
C ALA A 460 17.90 -11.27 46.50
N SER A 461 18.20 -10.45 47.50
CA SER A 461 17.54 -10.53 48.81
C SER A 461 16.05 -10.18 48.70
N ASP A 462 15.30 -10.44 49.77
CA ASP A 462 13.87 -10.11 49.87
C ASP A 462 13.59 -8.61 49.62
N ASN A 463 14.55 -7.72 49.92
CA ASN A 463 14.45 -6.28 49.66
C ASN A 463 15.02 -5.83 48.30
N GLY A 464 15.36 -6.77 47.41
CA GLY A 464 15.84 -6.46 46.06
C GLY A 464 17.31 -6.01 45.99
N GLU A 465 18.12 -6.32 47.00
CA GLU A 465 19.56 -6.07 46.99
C GLU A 465 20.32 -7.23 46.36
N LEU A 466 21.34 -6.89 45.58
CA LEU A 466 22.25 -7.78 44.90
C LEU A 466 23.64 -7.63 45.51
N PHE A 467 24.14 -8.70 46.12
CA PHE A 467 25.47 -8.70 46.71
C PHE A 467 26.50 -9.02 45.63
N ILE A 468 27.29 -8.02 45.26
CA ILE A 468 28.26 -8.10 44.16
C ILE A 468 29.65 -7.78 44.70
N GLU A 469 30.66 -8.48 44.20
CA GLU A 469 32.06 -8.26 44.60
C GLU A 469 32.48 -6.81 44.33
N ARG A 470 33.23 -6.23 45.28
CA ARG A 470 33.57 -4.80 45.30
C ARG A 470 34.22 -4.32 43.99
N ASN A 471 35.08 -5.15 43.41
CA ASN A 471 35.87 -4.85 42.22
C ASN A 471 35.30 -5.46 40.93
N ALA A 472 34.11 -6.06 40.97
CA ALA A 472 33.49 -6.62 39.77
C ALA A 472 33.08 -5.50 38.81
N GLN A 473 33.74 -5.45 37.64
CA GLN A 473 33.36 -4.58 36.54
C GLN A 473 32.21 -5.18 35.73
N PHE A 474 32.22 -6.49 35.51
CA PHE A 474 31.16 -7.19 34.77
C PHE A 474 30.47 -8.19 35.68
N GLN A 475 29.15 -8.29 35.56
CA GLN A 475 28.35 -9.29 36.26
C GLN A 475 27.39 -9.98 35.31
N TYR A 476 27.38 -11.30 35.36
CA TYR A 476 26.36 -12.12 34.70
C TYR A 476 25.06 -12.08 35.51
N PHE A 477 23.98 -11.64 34.86
CA PHE A 477 22.62 -11.63 35.39
C PHE A 477 21.76 -12.72 34.77
N GLU A 478 20.99 -13.41 35.60
CA GLU A 478 20.04 -14.44 35.19
C GLU A 478 18.73 -14.25 35.99
N GLY A 479 17.57 -14.34 35.35
CA GLY A 479 16.26 -14.21 35.99
C GLY A 479 15.15 -14.98 35.26
N THR A 480 13.94 -14.93 35.82
CA THR A 480 12.73 -15.53 35.24
C THR A 480 11.59 -14.50 35.15
N ILE A 481 10.70 -14.71 34.19
CA ILE A 481 9.52 -13.88 33.95
C ILE A 481 8.27 -14.75 34.12
N ASN A 482 7.20 -14.19 34.67
CA ASN A 482 5.89 -14.85 34.78
C ASN A 482 4.80 -13.97 34.19
N ASP A 483 4.00 -14.49 33.27
CA ASP A 483 2.99 -13.76 32.49
C ASP A 483 1.97 -14.76 31.87
N GLU A 484 0.73 -14.35 31.58
CA GLU A 484 -0.21 -15.20 30.83
C GLU A 484 0.06 -15.18 29.31
N SER A 485 0.82 -14.18 28.85
CA SER A 485 1.22 -13.94 27.47
C SER A 485 2.69 -14.30 27.20
N LEU A 486 3.03 -14.44 25.92
CA LEU A 486 4.43 -14.57 25.49
C LEU A 486 5.15 -13.22 25.63
N ILE A 487 6.47 -13.29 25.82
CA ILE A 487 7.32 -12.11 26.00
C ILE A 487 7.85 -11.63 24.65
N ALA A 488 7.64 -10.34 24.36
CA ALA A 488 8.16 -9.69 23.16
C ALA A 488 9.61 -9.20 23.34
N SER A 489 9.95 -8.63 24.51
CA SER A 489 11.31 -8.15 24.76
C SER A 489 11.69 -8.14 26.24
N VAL A 490 13.00 -8.25 26.51
CA VAL A 490 13.60 -8.15 27.85
C VAL A 490 14.89 -7.35 27.75
N THR A 491 15.04 -6.34 28.60
CA THR A 491 16.28 -5.56 28.71
C THR A 491 16.71 -5.39 30.16
N ILE A 492 18.03 -5.31 30.40
CA ILE A 492 18.63 -4.97 31.69
C ILE A 492 19.47 -3.71 31.50
N ASP A 493 19.07 -2.59 32.10
CA ASP A 493 19.64 -1.26 31.86
C ASP A 493 19.80 -0.90 30.38
N GLY A 494 18.79 -1.27 29.57
CA GLY A 494 18.79 -1.03 28.12
C GLY A 494 19.66 -2.00 27.31
N VAL A 495 20.34 -2.96 27.94
CA VAL A 495 21.03 -4.06 27.24
C VAL A 495 20.04 -5.19 27.01
N ASN A 496 19.94 -5.67 25.76
CA ASN A 496 19.09 -6.81 25.43
C ASN A 496 19.53 -8.06 26.20
N ALA A 497 18.59 -8.67 26.93
CA ALA A 497 18.81 -9.95 27.57
C ALA A 497 18.40 -11.09 26.64
N GLY A 498 19.16 -12.18 26.63
CA GLY A 498 18.80 -13.39 25.90
C GLY A 498 17.69 -14.15 26.62
N PHE A 499 16.62 -14.49 25.90
CA PHE A 499 15.50 -15.31 26.38
C PHE A 499 14.90 -16.09 25.19
N ASN A 500 14.01 -17.05 25.46
CA ASN A 500 13.27 -17.77 24.41
C ASN A 500 11.86 -17.18 24.24
N PRO A 501 11.54 -16.52 23.10
CA PRO A 501 10.25 -15.86 22.90
C PRO A 501 9.09 -16.83 22.64
N SER A 502 9.37 -18.11 22.40
CA SER A 502 8.35 -19.13 22.12
C SER A 502 7.91 -19.93 23.35
N VAL A 503 8.47 -19.62 24.53
CA VAL A 503 8.20 -20.34 25.77
C VAL A 503 7.51 -19.41 26.75
N PHE A 504 6.40 -19.87 27.33
CA PHE A 504 5.75 -19.19 28.45
C PHE A 504 6.68 -19.15 29.66
N ASN A 505 6.66 -18.03 30.37
CA ASN A 505 7.45 -17.81 31.57
C ASN A 505 8.95 -18.06 31.38
N PRO A 506 9.60 -17.39 30.39
CA PRO A 506 10.97 -17.70 30.01
C PRO A 506 11.99 -17.23 31.06
N THR A 507 13.16 -17.86 31.05
CA THR A 507 14.37 -17.32 31.69
C THR A 507 15.00 -16.25 30.82
N PHE A 508 15.59 -15.22 31.43
CA PHE A 508 16.40 -14.22 30.74
C PHE A 508 17.81 -14.14 31.31
N SER A 509 18.79 -13.77 30.50
CA SER A 509 20.14 -13.52 30.98
C SER A 509 20.93 -12.49 30.17
N ALA A 510 21.85 -11.79 30.82
CA ALA A 510 22.77 -10.86 30.16
C ALA A 510 24.04 -10.65 31.00
N ASN A 511 25.16 -10.34 30.34
CA ASN A 511 26.34 -9.80 31.02
C ASN A 511 26.25 -8.27 31.02
N ILE A 512 26.33 -7.66 32.20
CA ILE A 512 26.17 -6.22 32.37
C ILE A 512 27.46 -5.62 32.93
N ASP A 513 27.89 -4.52 32.32
CA ASP A 513 28.93 -3.65 32.87
C ASP A 513 28.36 -2.85 34.04
N LEU A 514 28.97 -3.01 35.20
CA LEU A 514 28.62 -2.41 36.47
C LEU A 514 29.51 -1.21 36.82
N LEU A 515 30.36 -0.74 35.92
CA LEU A 515 31.19 0.43 36.17
C LEU A 515 30.30 1.62 36.56
N ASN A 516 30.55 2.16 37.77
CA ASN A 516 29.78 3.27 38.37
C ASN A 516 28.27 3.01 38.57
N LYS A 517 27.84 1.75 38.62
CA LYS A 517 26.45 1.39 38.92
C LYS A 517 26.26 0.95 40.37
N ASP A 518 25.23 1.52 40.99
CA ASP A 518 24.69 1.18 42.31
C ASP A 518 23.33 0.46 42.22
N ALA A 519 22.76 0.32 41.03
CA ALA A 519 21.53 -0.40 40.76
C ALA A 519 21.45 -0.84 39.28
N ILE A 520 20.55 -1.78 38.99
CA ILE A 520 20.13 -2.16 37.63
C ILE A 520 18.60 -2.17 37.52
N SER A 521 18.06 -1.97 36.32
CA SER A 521 16.63 -2.03 36.02
C SER A 521 16.35 -3.06 34.93
N VAL A 522 15.45 -4.01 35.21
CA VAL A 522 14.97 -4.98 34.23
C VAL A 522 13.64 -4.49 33.67
N VAL A 523 13.53 -4.38 32.35
CA VAL A 523 12.29 -4.00 31.64
C VAL A 523 11.85 -5.16 30.75
N VAL A 524 10.59 -5.56 30.87
CA VAL A 524 9.97 -6.65 30.09
C VAL A 524 8.74 -6.12 29.40
N THR A 525 8.52 -6.52 28.14
CA THR A 525 7.30 -6.22 27.38
C THR A 525 6.74 -7.51 26.81
N ASP A 526 5.45 -7.76 27.00
CA ASP A 526 4.75 -8.90 26.41
C ASP A 526 4.39 -8.64 24.92
N ILE A 527 3.83 -9.64 24.24
CA ILE A 527 3.34 -9.50 22.86
C ILE A 527 2.11 -8.60 22.72
N LEU A 528 1.39 -8.33 23.81
CA LEU A 528 0.20 -7.48 23.85
C LEU A 528 0.55 -5.99 24.06
N GLY A 529 1.80 -5.68 24.42
CA GLY A 529 2.31 -4.34 24.67
C GLY A 529 2.32 -3.93 26.15
N ASN A 530 2.01 -4.83 27.09
CA ASN A 530 2.09 -4.55 28.52
C ASN A 530 3.57 -4.53 28.96
N VAL A 531 3.94 -3.55 29.78
CA VAL A 531 5.33 -3.29 30.17
C VAL A 531 5.50 -3.41 31.69
N ALA A 532 6.50 -4.17 32.12
CA ALA A 532 6.92 -4.28 33.51
C ALA A 532 8.35 -3.77 33.70
N THR A 533 8.60 -3.06 34.80
CA THR A 533 9.95 -2.59 35.17
C THR A 533 10.25 -2.92 36.62
N LYS A 534 11.39 -3.56 36.91
CA LYS A 534 11.84 -3.89 38.26
C LYS A 534 13.29 -3.46 38.49
N LYS A 535 13.51 -2.65 39.52
CA LYS A 535 14.83 -2.14 39.92
C LYS A 535 15.43 -3.01 41.02
N PHE A 536 16.73 -3.30 40.92
CA PHE A 536 17.52 -4.01 41.92
C PHE A 536 18.72 -3.16 42.35
N THR A 537 19.01 -3.10 43.65
CA THR A 537 20.09 -2.28 44.23
C THR A 537 21.35 -3.13 44.40
N ILE A 538 22.53 -2.58 44.15
CA ILE A 538 23.81 -3.29 44.27
C ILE A 538 24.48 -2.94 45.59
N ASN A 539 24.78 -3.95 46.41
CA ASN A 539 25.46 -3.81 47.69
C ASN A 539 26.90 -4.38 47.61
N ARG A 540 27.91 -3.49 47.55
CA ARG A 540 29.33 -3.86 47.41
C ARG A 540 30.09 -3.92 48.74
N ASP A 541 29.67 -3.18 49.74
CA ASP A 541 30.41 -3.04 51.01
C ASP A 541 30.22 -4.26 51.93
N ALA A 542 29.05 -4.91 51.88
CA ALA A 542 28.82 -6.15 52.59
C ALA A 542 29.77 -7.28 52.14
N ALA A 543 30.17 -7.33 50.87
CA ALA A 543 31.03 -8.40 50.34
C ALA A 543 32.46 -8.40 50.93
N ALA A 544 32.98 -7.24 51.37
CA ALA A 544 34.34 -7.11 51.92
C ALA A 544 34.46 -7.51 53.40
N MET A 545 33.36 -7.50 54.17
CA MET A 545 33.36 -7.88 55.60
C MET A 545 33.65 -9.37 55.86
N PHE A 546 33.73 -10.19 54.80
CA PHE A 546 33.73 -11.65 54.91
C PHE A 546 35.04 -12.34 54.51
N GLU A 547 36.06 -11.61 54.07
CA GLU A 547 37.35 -12.19 53.64
C GLU A 547 38.11 -12.93 54.78
N ASN A 548 37.85 -12.58 56.04
CA ASN A 548 38.51 -13.15 57.23
C ASN A 548 37.64 -14.15 58.02
N ASN A 549 36.45 -14.53 57.52
CA ASN A 549 35.58 -15.48 58.20
C ASN A 549 36.08 -16.94 58.02
N PRO A 550 36.52 -17.66 59.07
CA PRO A 550 36.95 -19.06 58.94
C PRO A 550 35.84 -19.99 58.44
N MET A 551 34.57 -19.62 58.63
CA MET A 551 33.40 -20.33 58.12
C MET A 551 33.16 -20.09 56.62
N GLY A 552 33.82 -19.11 56.00
CA GLY A 552 33.59 -18.73 54.59
C GLY A 552 32.17 -18.22 54.32
N LYS A 553 31.72 -18.35 53.06
CA LYS A 553 30.40 -17.86 52.63
C LYS A 553 29.28 -18.63 53.34
N THR A 554 28.67 -17.98 54.32
CA THR A 554 27.72 -18.59 55.27
C THR A 554 26.29 -18.23 54.93
N TRP A 555 25.48 -19.22 54.57
CA TRP A 555 24.06 -19.06 54.25
C TRP A 555 23.19 -19.71 55.31
N LEU A 556 22.03 -19.08 55.55
CA LEU A 556 21.01 -19.58 56.46
C LEU A 556 19.71 -19.80 55.70
N VAL A 557 19.16 -20.99 55.82
CA VAL A 557 17.86 -21.36 55.27
C VAL A 557 16.88 -21.54 56.41
N PHE A 558 15.92 -20.64 56.51
CA PHE A 558 14.75 -20.80 57.38
C PHE A 558 13.61 -21.45 56.60
N ILE A 559 13.14 -22.58 57.11
CA ILE A 559 11.87 -23.18 56.70
C ILE A 559 10.87 -22.96 57.83
N GLU A 560 9.86 -22.13 57.57
CA GLU A 560 8.81 -21.79 58.49
C GLU A 560 7.48 -22.34 57.99
N ASN A 561 6.99 -23.40 58.60
CA ASN A 561 5.67 -23.94 58.28
C ASN A 561 4.72 -23.69 59.45
N SER A 562 3.76 -22.79 59.23
CA SER A 562 2.80 -22.33 60.23
C SER A 562 1.35 -22.52 59.79
N GLU A 563 1.03 -22.37 58.51
CA GLU A 563 -0.36 -22.39 57.99
C GLU A 563 -0.69 -23.73 57.31
N TYR A 564 -1.02 -24.74 58.11
CA TYR A 564 -1.36 -26.08 57.64
C TYR A 564 -2.80 -26.18 57.13
N LYS A 565 -3.01 -26.93 56.03
CA LYS A 565 -4.35 -27.19 55.45
C LYS A 565 -5.15 -28.22 56.26
N SER A 566 -4.49 -29.26 56.73
CA SER A 566 -5.09 -30.46 57.35
C SER A 566 -4.68 -30.68 58.81
N LEU A 567 -3.78 -29.85 59.33
CA LEU A 567 -3.31 -29.88 60.71
C LEU A 567 -3.55 -28.51 61.36
N SER A 568 -3.48 -28.45 62.69
CA SER A 568 -3.60 -27.17 63.39
C SER A 568 -2.46 -26.23 62.99
N SER A 569 -2.80 -25.00 62.60
CA SER A 569 -1.83 -23.95 62.34
C SER A 569 -1.03 -23.60 63.61
N LEU A 570 0.21 -23.16 63.43
CA LEU A 570 1.16 -22.85 64.49
C LEU A 570 1.53 -21.37 64.46
N GLN A 571 1.47 -20.68 65.60
CA GLN A 571 1.95 -19.29 65.71
C GLN A 571 3.42 -19.20 66.14
N GLY A 572 3.96 -20.27 66.74
CA GLY A 572 5.37 -20.38 67.19
C GLY A 572 6.41 -20.19 66.09
N PRO A 573 6.34 -20.91 64.95
CA PRO A 573 7.38 -20.86 63.91
C PRO A 573 7.73 -19.46 63.40
N SER A 574 6.74 -18.60 63.15
CA SER A 574 6.98 -17.21 62.71
C SER A 574 7.72 -16.39 63.77
N ARG A 575 7.41 -16.62 65.05
CA ARG A 575 8.08 -15.95 66.18
C ARG A 575 9.50 -16.47 66.37
N ASP A 576 9.71 -17.78 66.24
CA ASP A 576 11.00 -18.44 66.35
C ASP A 576 11.97 -17.94 65.27
N VAL A 577 11.52 -17.85 64.03
CA VAL A 577 12.32 -17.27 62.93
C VAL A 577 12.66 -15.81 63.19
N THR A 578 11.69 -15.01 63.66
CA THR A 578 11.93 -13.60 63.98
C THR A 578 12.97 -13.45 65.09
N MET A 579 12.85 -14.26 66.15
CA MET A 579 13.78 -14.27 67.28
C MET A 579 15.19 -14.64 66.83
N MET A 580 15.33 -15.68 66.00
CA MET A 580 16.62 -16.12 65.48
C MET A 580 17.24 -15.11 64.51
N ARG A 581 16.44 -14.49 63.63
CA ARG A 581 16.91 -13.39 62.77
C ARG A 581 17.50 -12.24 63.60
N ASN A 582 16.83 -11.87 64.68
CA ASN A 582 17.32 -10.82 65.59
C ASN A 582 18.61 -11.24 66.30
N ALA A 583 18.69 -12.46 66.82
CA ALA A 583 19.90 -12.96 67.49
C ALA A 583 21.10 -13.05 66.53
N LEU A 584 20.86 -13.40 65.27
CA LEU A 584 21.88 -13.53 64.23
C LEU A 584 22.23 -12.22 63.53
N ALA A 585 21.54 -11.12 63.81
CA ALA A 585 21.78 -9.82 63.16
C ALA A 585 23.22 -9.33 63.34
N ASN A 586 23.85 -9.65 64.48
CA ASN A 586 25.23 -9.30 64.82
C ASN A 586 26.25 -10.37 64.40
N TYR A 587 25.84 -11.37 63.63
CA TYR A 587 26.68 -12.47 63.17
C TYR A 587 26.90 -12.43 61.65
N GLN A 588 28.01 -13.01 61.19
CA GLN A 588 28.44 -12.98 59.79
C GLN A 588 27.67 -13.99 58.92
N ILE A 589 26.40 -13.69 58.64
CA ILE A 589 25.55 -14.45 57.69
C ILE A 589 25.45 -13.68 56.38
N HIS A 590 25.84 -14.30 55.26
CA HIS A 590 25.93 -13.65 53.94
C HIS A 590 24.58 -13.58 53.25
N ASN A 591 23.70 -14.54 53.51
CA ASN A 591 22.38 -14.59 52.92
C ASN A 591 21.43 -15.39 53.80
N ILE A 592 20.18 -14.93 53.88
CA ILE A 592 19.10 -15.61 54.58
C ILE A 592 18.03 -15.94 53.54
N ILE A 593 17.84 -17.23 53.27
CA ILE A 593 16.72 -17.73 52.48
C ILE A 593 15.61 -18.07 53.47
N HIS A 594 14.45 -17.44 53.32
CA HIS A 594 13.29 -17.76 54.14
C HIS A 594 12.17 -18.29 53.27
N LYS A 595 11.78 -19.54 53.53
CA LYS A 595 10.64 -20.17 52.89
C LYS A 595 9.53 -20.31 53.92
N LYS A 596 8.35 -19.79 53.57
CA LYS A 596 7.15 -19.86 54.41
C LYS A 596 6.14 -20.81 53.79
N ASN A 597 5.53 -21.64 54.62
CA ASN A 597 4.38 -22.49 54.31
C ASN A 597 4.58 -23.34 53.05
N MET A 598 5.67 -24.09 53.01
CA MET A 598 6.01 -24.91 51.84
C MET A 598 5.17 -26.19 51.79
N THR A 599 4.65 -26.48 50.60
CA THR A 599 4.03 -27.78 50.27
C THR A 599 5.10 -28.87 50.11
N HIS A 600 4.68 -30.13 50.11
CA HIS A 600 5.57 -31.28 49.95
C HIS A 600 6.43 -31.16 48.67
N ASP A 601 5.79 -30.91 47.53
CA ASP A 601 6.49 -30.76 46.25
C ASP A 601 7.43 -29.56 46.22
N GLN A 602 7.04 -28.44 46.83
CA GLN A 602 7.90 -27.28 46.97
C GLN A 602 9.12 -27.58 47.84
N MET A 603 8.96 -28.28 48.96
CA MET A 603 10.09 -28.67 49.83
C MET A 603 11.03 -29.62 49.09
N GLN A 604 10.49 -30.61 48.38
CA GLN A 604 11.29 -31.57 47.62
C GLN A 604 12.06 -30.88 46.48
N ARG A 605 11.39 -30.05 45.68
CA ARG A 605 12.03 -29.28 44.60
C ARG A 605 13.09 -28.33 45.16
N PHE A 606 12.79 -27.65 46.26
CA PHE A 606 13.70 -26.69 46.86
C PHE A 606 14.98 -27.37 47.34
N PHE A 607 14.89 -28.43 48.15
CA PHE A 607 16.10 -29.08 48.66
C PHE A 607 16.86 -29.85 47.58
N ALA A 608 16.18 -30.54 46.66
CA ALA A 608 16.83 -31.38 45.66
C ALA A 608 17.45 -30.60 44.48
N ILE A 609 16.87 -29.44 44.13
CA ILE A 609 17.23 -28.68 42.94
C ILE A 609 17.64 -27.25 43.31
N GLU A 610 16.72 -26.45 43.84
CA GLU A 610 16.94 -24.99 44.00
C GLU A 610 18.12 -24.71 44.94
N LEU A 611 18.10 -25.27 46.15
CA LEU A 611 19.13 -25.04 47.15
C LEU A 611 20.48 -25.58 46.71
N ARG A 612 20.52 -26.76 46.08
CA ARG A 612 21.75 -27.32 45.49
C ARG A 612 22.35 -26.35 44.48
N ASP A 613 21.54 -25.90 43.53
CA ASP A 613 22.01 -25.04 42.45
C ASP A 613 22.42 -23.67 43.00
N PHE A 614 21.67 -23.13 43.96
CA PHE A 614 22.04 -21.89 44.63
C PHE A 614 23.37 -22.02 45.37
N VAL A 615 23.54 -23.09 46.17
CA VAL A 615 24.76 -23.34 46.95
C VAL A 615 25.98 -23.51 46.05
N LEU A 616 25.85 -24.30 44.98
CA LEU A 616 26.94 -24.55 44.03
C LEU A 616 27.29 -23.30 43.22
N LYS A 617 26.30 -22.63 42.62
CA LYS A 617 26.52 -21.41 41.80
C LYS A 617 27.11 -20.28 42.64
N ASN A 618 26.73 -20.17 43.91
CA ASN A 618 27.19 -19.08 44.78
C ASN A 618 28.44 -19.42 45.60
N HIS A 619 29.04 -20.60 45.45
CA HIS A 619 30.22 -21.03 46.21
C HIS A 619 30.04 -20.93 47.74
N VAL A 620 28.88 -21.36 48.23
CA VAL A 620 28.56 -21.33 49.68
C VAL A 620 29.45 -22.33 50.43
N SER A 621 30.17 -21.85 51.44
CA SER A 621 31.11 -22.66 52.24
C SER A 621 30.49 -23.19 53.55
N SER A 622 29.52 -22.47 54.10
CA SER A 622 28.82 -22.83 55.33
C SER A 622 27.31 -22.72 55.14
N LEU A 623 26.57 -23.76 55.54
CA LEU A 623 25.13 -23.83 55.36
C LEU A 623 24.46 -24.18 56.69
N ILE A 624 23.54 -23.33 57.12
CA ILE A 624 22.65 -23.57 58.24
C ILE A 624 21.25 -23.83 57.69
N ILE A 625 20.62 -24.93 58.09
CA ILE A 625 19.21 -25.22 57.79
C ILE A 625 18.45 -25.23 59.10
N TRP A 626 17.54 -24.29 59.26
CA TRP A 626 16.67 -24.16 60.42
C TRP A 626 15.24 -24.48 60.03
N TYR A 627 14.69 -25.55 60.59
CA TYR A 627 13.29 -25.92 60.39
C TYR A 627 12.47 -25.61 61.65
N ALA A 628 11.37 -24.89 61.47
CA ALA A 628 10.38 -24.61 62.50
C ALA A 628 8.97 -25.00 61.99
N GLY A 629 8.30 -25.92 62.69
CA GLY A 629 6.97 -26.42 62.30
C GLY A 629 6.61 -27.76 62.96
N HIS A 630 5.61 -28.46 62.41
CA HIS A 630 5.30 -29.84 62.83
C HIS A 630 6.34 -30.83 62.33
N GLY A 631 6.64 -31.84 63.14
CA GLY A 631 7.41 -33.02 62.75
C GLY A 631 6.74 -34.30 63.24
N LYS A 632 7.25 -35.45 62.80
CA LYS A 632 6.77 -36.76 63.24
C LYS A 632 7.93 -37.74 63.33
N TYR A 633 7.87 -38.65 64.30
CA TYR A 633 8.86 -39.71 64.45
C TYR A 633 8.19 -41.06 64.60
N TYR A 634 8.57 -42.01 63.73
CA TYR A 634 8.11 -43.38 63.79
C TYR A 634 9.17 -44.26 64.44
N SER A 635 8.91 -44.75 65.65
CA SER A 635 9.88 -45.50 66.46
C SER A 635 10.19 -46.90 65.90
N ASN A 636 9.29 -47.48 65.11
CA ASN A 636 9.45 -48.78 64.46
C ASN A 636 10.40 -48.74 63.24
N THR A 637 10.38 -47.65 62.48
CA THR A 637 11.28 -47.42 61.33
C THR A 637 12.53 -46.62 61.71
N GLY A 638 12.47 -45.88 62.82
CA GLY A 638 13.52 -44.98 63.27
C GLY A 638 13.65 -43.72 62.41
N THR A 639 12.63 -43.42 61.59
CA THR A 639 12.65 -42.32 60.63
C THR A 639 11.91 -41.09 61.18
N GLY A 640 12.55 -39.93 61.03
CA GLY A 640 11.97 -38.63 61.33
C GLY A 640 11.48 -37.89 60.09
N TYR A 641 10.44 -37.10 60.27
CA TYR A 641 9.76 -36.37 59.22
C TYR A 641 9.55 -34.90 59.62
N TRP A 642 9.74 -34.01 58.64
CA TRP A 642 9.21 -32.65 58.68
C TRP A 642 7.87 -32.64 57.94
N ILE A 643 6.87 -31.96 58.49
CA ILE A 643 5.53 -31.95 57.91
C ILE A 643 5.34 -30.66 57.05
N PRO A 644 5.17 -30.78 55.73
CA PRO A 644 4.80 -29.68 54.84
C PRO A 644 3.37 -29.18 55.11
N VAL A 645 3.01 -27.99 54.63
CA VAL A 645 1.69 -27.40 54.97
C VAL A 645 0.48 -28.12 54.37
N ASP A 646 0.70 -28.93 53.34
CA ASP A 646 -0.29 -29.83 52.74
C ASP A 646 -0.21 -31.27 53.28
N GLY A 647 0.64 -31.53 54.28
CA GLY A 647 0.76 -32.83 54.93
C GLY A 647 -0.50 -33.21 55.73
N THR A 648 -0.93 -34.48 55.64
CA THR A 648 -2.15 -34.97 56.30
C THR A 648 -1.83 -35.92 57.45
N ARG A 649 -2.71 -36.02 58.47
CA ARG A 649 -2.40 -36.65 59.78
C ARG A 649 -2.00 -38.14 59.70
N ASP A 650 -2.42 -38.85 58.65
CA ASP A 650 -2.26 -40.30 58.49
C ASP A 650 -1.62 -40.71 57.16
N ASP A 651 -1.01 -39.78 56.43
CA ASP A 651 -0.32 -40.07 55.16
C ASP A 651 1.18 -39.77 55.27
N GLU A 652 1.97 -40.83 55.45
CA GLU A 652 3.44 -40.74 55.52
C GLU A 652 4.07 -40.24 54.21
N PHE A 653 3.42 -40.46 53.05
CA PHE A 653 3.93 -40.00 51.76
C PHE A 653 3.74 -38.49 51.56
N SER A 654 2.86 -37.86 52.34
CA SER A 654 2.68 -36.41 52.38
C SER A 654 3.74 -35.70 53.23
N TYR A 655 4.59 -36.45 53.94
CA TYR A 655 5.62 -35.89 54.83
C TYR A 655 6.99 -35.84 54.17
N PHE A 656 7.77 -34.83 54.53
CA PHE A 656 9.13 -34.68 54.04
C PHE A 656 10.11 -35.49 54.89
N ASN A 657 10.58 -36.60 54.32
CA ASN A 657 11.49 -37.54 54.97
C ASN A 657 12.89 -36.90 55.19
N THR A 658 13.42 -36.97 56.41
CA THR A 658 14.74 -36.43 56.74
C THR A 658 15.91 -37.15 56.05
N ASP A 659 15.74 -38.41 55.63
CA ASP A 659 16.71 -39.10 54.76
C ASP A 659 16.68 -38.56 53.32
N MET A 660 15.53 -38.09 52.83
CA MET A 660 15.47 -37.39 51.55
C MET A 660 16.23 -36.07 51.61
N LEU A 661 16.13 -35.33 52.71
CA LEU A 661 16.97 -34.15 52.93
C LEU A 661 18.45 -34.52 52.88
N LYS A 662 18.89 -35.56 53.61
CA LYS A 662 20.28 -36.03 53.55
C LYS A 662 20.71 -36.34 52.12
N GLY A 663 19.89 -37.10 51.38
CA GLY A 663 20.14 -37.39 49.97
C GLY A 663 20.24 -36.14 49.11
N ALA A 664 19.41 -35.13 49.36
CA ALA A 664 19.43 -33.86 48.64
C ALA A 664 20.70 -33.03 48.94
N LEU A 665 21.26 -33.11 50.15
CA LEU A 665 22.47 -32.38 50.54
C LEU A 665 23.78 -33.07 50.10
N GLN A 666 23.77 -34.38 49.83
CA GLN A 666 24.95 -35.16 49.44
C GLN A 666 25.70 -34.66 48.19
N PRO A 667 25.04 -34.21 47.10
CA PRO A 667 25.73 -33.83 45.86
C PRO A 667 26.72 -32.66 46.02
N TYR A 668 26.52 -31.79 47.01
CA TYR A 668 27.31 -30.59 47.23
C TYR A 668 28.01 -30.54 48.58
N GLN A 669 28.04 -31.66 49.31
CA GLN A 669 28.77 -31.80 50.57
C GLN A 669 30.29 -31.55 50.44
N ASN A 670 30.85 -31.67 49.24
CA ASN A 670 32.26 -31.38 49.02
C ASN A 670 32.52 -29.87 48.94
N SER A 671 31.52 -29.07 48.57
CA SER A 671 31.58 -27.61 48.43
C SER A 671 31.24 -26.89 49.74
N VAL A 672 30.38 -27.48 50.58
CA VAL A 672 30.05 -26.97 51.92
C VAL A 672 31.00 -27.62 52.94
N ASN A 673 31.83 -26.80 53.58
CA ASN A 673 32.75 -27.24 54.63
C ASN A 673 32.05 -27.40 55.99
N HIS A 674 31.06 -26.56 56.28
CA HIS A 674 30.33 -26.60 57.55
C HIS A 674 28.82 -26.67 57.30
N LEU A 675 28.20 -27.78 57.73
CA LEU A 675 26.77 -28.01 57.66
C LEU A 675 26.20 -28.10 59.06
N LEU A 676 25.23 -27.24 59.36
CA LEU A 676 24.46 -27.27 60.60
C LEU A 676 22.97 -27.40 60.31
N ILE A 677 22.35 -28.46 60.82
CA ILE A 677 20.89 -28.63 60.77
C ILE A 677 20.33 -28.41 62.17
N VAL A 678 19.40 -27.47 62.30
CA VAL A 678 18.64 -27.23 63.52
C VAL A 678 17.18 -27.54 63.25
N THR A 679 16.62 -28.48 64.01
CA THR A 679 15.22 -28.89 63.88
C THR A 679 14.47 -28.56 65.16
N ASP A 680 13.67 -27.50 65.10
CA ASP A 680 12.74 -27.10 66.14
C ASP A 680 11.32 -27.49 65.74
N ALA A 681 11.04 -28.79 65.83
CA ALA A 681 9.79 -29.35 65.34
C ALA A 681 9.00 -30.06 66.45
N CYS A 682 7.70 -29.77 66.54
CA CYS A 682 6.78 -30.41 67.49
C CYS A 682 6.62 -31.90 67.12
N GLU A 683 6.57 -32.80 68.12
CA GLU A 683 6.45 -34.26 67.94
C GLU A 683 7.53 -34.94 67.05
N ALA A 684 8.62 -34.24 66.74
CA ALA A 684 9.58 -34.69 65.73
C ALA A 684 10.53 -35.80 66.21
N GLY A 685 10.44 -36.22 67.49
CA GLY A 685 11.40 -37.13 68.12
C GLY A 685 12.85 -36.70 67.85
N PRO A 686 13.84 -37.57 68.06
CA PRO A 686 15.15 -37.36 67.47
C PRO A 686 15.05 -37.69 65.97
N SER A 687 14.55 -36.75 65.16
CA SER A 687 14.19 -36.98 63.76
C SER A 687 15.38 -37.51 62.93
N PHE A 688 16.59 -37.19 63.38
CA PHE A 688 17.86 -37.63 62.80
C PHE A 688 18.56 -38.74 63.63
N PHE A 689 17.88 -39.47 64.51
CA PHE A 689 18.52 -40.39 65.46
C PHE A 689 19.39 -41.46 64.80
N LEU A 690 18.87 -42.14 63.79
CA LEU A 690 19.64 -43.13 63.01
C LEU A 690 20.81 -42.45 62.27
N ALA A 691 20.66 -41.17 61.93
CA ALA A 691 21.65 -40.36 61.27
C ALA A 691 22.59 -39.63 62.24
N MET A 692 22.50 -39.82 63.56
CA MET A 692 23.34 -39.14 64.55
C MET A 692 24.40 -40.11 65.08
N ARG A 693 25.67 -39.68 65.12
CA ARG A 693 26.72 -40.31 65.93
C ARG A 693 26.97 -39.47 67.18
N SER A 694 27.34 -40.12 68.29
CA SER A 694 27.75 -39.40 69.51
C SER A 694 28.90 -38.45 69.18
N SER A 695 28.75 -37.16 69.49
CA SER A 695 29.90 -36.26 69.41
C SER A 695 30.76 -36.43 70.67
N GLU A 696 32.08 -36.35 70.51
CA GLU A 696 32.96 -36.15 71.65
C GLU A 696 32.74 -34.71 72.15
N ASN A 697 32.72 -34.50 73.47
CA ASN A 697 32.62 -33.17 74.05
C ASN A 697 33.94 -32.42 73.81
N VAL A 698 34.07 -31.80 72.63
CA VAL A 698 35.24 -30.97 72.29
C VAL A 698 34.94 -29.54 72.73
N LYS A 699 35.66 -29.04 73.74
CA LYS A 699 35.65 -27.62 74.08
C LYS A 699 36.49 -26.89 73.03
N ALA A 700 35.85 -26.38 71.98
CA ALA A 700 36.50 -25.85 70.78
C ALA A 700 36.60 -24.32 70.80
N ASP A 701 37.81 -23.78 70.58
CA ASP A 701 38.07 -22.33 70.44
C ASP A 701 38.05 -21.93 68.95
N CYS A 702 37.29 -20.91 68.59
CA CYS A 702 37.18 -20.46 67.20
C CYS A 702 38.46 -19.82 66.65
N HIS A 703 39.38 -19.40 67.54
CA HIS A 703 40.71 -18.90 67.15
C HIS A 703 41.67 -20.03 66.77
N ASP A 704 41.34 -21.29 67.10
CA ASP A 704 42.05 -22.43 66.56
C ASP A 704 41.60 -22.68 65.11
N TRP A 705 42.39 -22.17 64.16
CA TRP A 705 42.11 -22.29 62.73
C TRP A 705 42.03 -23.75 62.24
N LYS A 706 42.66 -24.70 62.95
CA LYS A 706 42.56 -26.13 62.60
C LYS A 706 41.18 -26.65 62.90
N VAL A 707 40.55 -26.19 63.98
CA VAL A 707 39.21 -26.61 64.40
C VAL A 707 38.13 -25.81 63.65
N SER A 708 38.34 -24.51 63.45
CA SER A 708 37.35 -23.64 62.79
C SER A 708 37.29 -23.78 61.27
N LYS A 709 38.33 -24.32 60.61
CA LYS A 709 38.29 -24.69 59.17
C LYS A 709 38.07 -26.18 58.90
N ALA A 710 38.19 -27.04 59.92
CA ALA A 710 37.95 -28.47 59.75
C ALA A 710 36.47 -28.73 59.42
N ARG A 711 36.22 -29.67 58.51
CA ARG A 711 34.86 -29.98 58.05
C ARG A 711 33.97 -30.40 59.21
N SER A 712 32.79 -29.77 59.31
CA SER A 712 31.78 -30.08 60.31
C SER A 712 30.42 -30.37 59.66
N ALA A 713 29.72 -31.38 60.19
CA ALA A 713 28.38 -31.76 59.77
C ALA A 713 27.62 -32.18 61.03
N GLN A 714 26.86 -31.26 61.61
CA GLN A 714 26.28 -31.37 62.94
C GLN A 714 24.76 -31.14 62.90
N VAL A 715 24.04 -31.80 63.80
CA VAL A 715 22.59 -31.66 63.94
C VAL A 715 22.23 -31.40 65.40
N LEU A 716 21.40 -30.40 65.63
CA LEU A 716 20.75 -30.14 66.92
C LEU A 716 19.23 -30.27 66.76
N SER A 717 18.61 -31.13 67.57
CA SER A 717 17.17 -31.40 67.53
C SER A 717 16.55 -31.16 68.90
N SER A 718 15.38 -30.55 68.95
CA SER A 718 14.62 -30.33 70.20
C SER A 718 14.12 -31.64 70.86
N ALA A 719 13.93 -32.70 70.05
CA ALA A 719 13.62 -34.09 70.41
C ALA A 719 12.76 -34.33 71.67
N GLY A 720 11.49 -34.68 71.52
CA GLY A 720 10.60 -35.05 72.64
C GLY A 720 9.11 -34.96 72.26
N TYR A 721 8.23 -35.18 73.23
CA TYR A 721 6.79 -34.91 73.08
C TYR A 721 6.50 -33.54 73.67
N GLU A 722 6.36 -32.55 72.81
CA GLU A 722 5.80 -31.26 73.18
C GLU A 722 4.57 -31.00 72.31
N LEU A 723 3.44 -30.71 72.95
CA LEU A 723 2.28 -30.15 72.26
C LEU A 723 2.68 -28.78 71.72
N ALA A 724 2.31 -28.45 70.49
CA ALA A 724 2.56 -27.14 69.88
C ALA A 724 2.33 -25.96 70.83
N VAL A 725 3.41 -25.37 71.37
CA VAL A 725 3.36 -24.19 72.25
C VAL A 725 3.78 -22.96 71.46
N ASP A 726 3.19 -21.81 71.76
CA ASP A 726 3.45 -20.55 71.03
C ASP A 726 4.87 -20.00 71.19
N ASN A 727 5.63 -20.45 72.20
CA ASN A 727 7.00 -19.98 72.47
C ASN A 727 7.94 -21.17 72.67
N SER A 728 8.80 -21.44 71.70
CA SER A 728 9.76 -22.55 71.79
C SER A 728 10.84 -22.26 72.86
N THR A 729 10.85 -23.07 73.92
CA THR A 729 11.90 -23.00 74.94
C THR A 729 13.26 -23.32 74.33
N PHE A 730 13.30 -24.25 73.36
CA PHE A 730 14.48 -24.61 72.59
C PHE A 730 15.06 -23.40 71.83
N THR A 731 14.23 -22.74 71.01
CA THR A 731 14.67 -21.57 70.23
C THR A 731 15.03 -20.39 71.13
N SER A 732 14.28 -20.16 72.21
CA SER A 732 14.58 -19.06 73.14
C SER A 732 15.94 -19.21 73.82
N ILE A 733 16.32 -20.43 74.24
CA ILE A 733 17.63 -20.69 74.85
C ILE A 733 18.72 -20.57 73.78
N PHE A 734 18.51 -21.11 72.58
CA PHE A 734 19.46 -20.97 71.48
C PHE A 734 19.75 -19.50 71.15
N ALA A 735 18.70 -18.71 70.95
CA ALA A 735 18.81 -17.28 70.67
C ALA A 735 19.51 -16.53 71.81
N LYS A 736 19.18 -16.87 73.06
CA LYS A 736 19.83 -16.31 74.24
C LYS A 736 21.32 -16.65 74.31
N SER A 737 21.72 -17.88 73.97
CA SER A 737 23.13 -18.28 73.93
C SER A 737 23.94 -17.43 72.94
N LEU A 738 23.34 -17.05 71.81
CA LEU A 738 23.95 -16.14 70.84
C LEU A 738 24.04 -14.71 71.41
N LEU A 739 22.93 -14.18 71.95
CA LEU A 739 22.86 -12.81 72.46
C LEU A 739 23.78 -12.58 73.68
N ASP A 740 23.84 -13.54 74.59
CA ASP A 740 24.61 -13.45 75.84
C ASP A 740 26.08 -13.84 75.66
N CYS A 741 26.51 -14.22 74.45
CA CYS A 741 27.90 -14.58 74.17
C CYS A 741 28.83 -13.36 74.38
N PRO A 742 29.77 -13.36 75.33
CA PRO A 742 30.69 -12.23 75.54
C PRO A 742 31.91 -12.27 74.61
N MET A 743 32.11 -13.37 73.87
CA MET A 743 33.26 -13.62 73.00
C MET A 743 33.01 -13.14 71.56
N THR A 744 34.05 -13.14 70.73
CA THR A 744 33.99 -12.85 69.28
C THR A 744 33.26 -13.92 68.46
N CYS A 745 33.01 -15.07 69.07
CA CYS A 745 32.39 -16.24 68.45
C CYS A 745 31.78 -17.17 69.52
N ILE A 746 30.91 -18.08 69.11
CA ILE A 746 30.39 -19.17 69.95
C ILE A 746 30.26 -20.44 69.11
N SER A 747 30.65 -21.60 69.66
CA SER A 747 30.51 -22.89 68.97
C SER A 747 29.09 -23.45 69.13
N ILE A 748 28.65 -24.24 68.15
CA ILE A 748 27.38 -24.96 68.28
C ILE A 748 27.42 -25.98 69.42
N ASP A 749 28.58 -26.55 69.79
CA ASP A 749 28.71 -27.43 70.95
C ASP A 749 28.33 -26.72 72.26
N GLU A 750 28.78 -25.47 72.44
CA GLU A 750 28.43 -24.66 73.61
C GLU A 750 26.95 -24.31 73.65
N ILE A 751 26.38 -23.91 72.51
CA ILE A 751 24.93 -23.64 72.40
C ILE A 751 24.14 -24.92 72.69
N ALA A 752 24.52 -26.05 72.10
CA ALA A 752 23.88 -27.33 72.30
C ALA A 752 23.91 -27.77 73.77
N GLN A 753 25.03 -27.60 74.47
CA GLN A 753 25.12 -27.89 75.90
C GLN A 753 24.18 -27.02 76.74
N GLN A 754 24.07 -25.73 76.42
CA GLN A 754 23.14 -24.82 77.10
C GLN A 754 21.67 -25.19 76.83
N VAL A 755 21.33 -25.51 75.59
CA VAL A 755 19.99 -25.94 75.18
C VAL A 755 19.62 -27.28 75.84
N ILE A 756 20.49 -28.29 75.79
CA ILE A 756 20.25 -29.61 76.40
C ILE A 756 20.05 -29.47 77.93
N LYS A 757 20.87 -28.65 78.58
CA LYS A 757 20.78 -28.41 80.03
C LYS A 757 19.53 -27.63 80.41
N GLY A 758 19.19 -26.57 79.67
CA GLY A 758 18.07 -25.68 80.00
C GLY A 758 16.71 -26.30 79.70
N VAL A 759 16.58 -27.00 78.56
CA VAL A 759 15.34 -27.69 78.16
C VAL A 759 15.15 -28.99 78.96
N GLY A 760 16.22 -29.71 79.29
CA GLY A 760 16.14 -30.98 80.03
C GLY A 760 15.58 -30.86 81.46
N GLN A 761 15.49 -29.65 82.01
CA GLN A 761 14.94 -29.38 83.36
C GLN A 761 13.41 -29.28 83.39
N THR A 762 12.72 -29.12 82.25
CA THR A 762 11.25 -28.91 82.15
C THR A 762 10.45 -30.16 81.70
N ALA A 763 11.11 -31.33 81.67
CA ALA A 763 10.55 -32.69 81.56
C ALA A 763 9.78 -33.12 80.27
N SER A 764 9.38 -32.22 79.36
CA SER A 764 8.67 -32.59 78.12
C SER A 764 9.58 -32.86 76.91
N GLN A 765 10.73 -32.17 76.82
CA GLN A 765 11.69 -32.31 75.73
C GLN A 765 13.06 -32.84 76.22
N LYS A 766 13.76 -33.57 75.36
CA LYS A 766 15.11 -34.11 75.57
C LYS A 766 15.97 -33.83 74.33
N PRO A 767 16.43 -32.58 74.13
CA PRO A 767 17.21 -32.21 72.97
C PRO A 767 18.42 -33.12 72.75
N ARG A 768 18.76 -33.35 71.49
CA ARG A 768 19.87 -34.21 71.08
C ARG A 768 20.79 -33.45 70.12
N PHE A 769 22.08 -33.61 70.36
CA PHE A 769 23.15 -33.06 69.54
C PHE A 769 24.08 -34.18 69.10
N GLY A 770 24.52 -34.15 67.84
CA GLY A 770 25.42 -35.15 67.30
C GLY A 770 25.93 -34.83 65.89
N GLN A 771 26.76 -35.72 65.37
CA GLN A 771 27.32 -35.64 64.02
C GLN A 771 26.40 -36.31 62.99
N LEU A 772 26.29 -35.73 61.80
CA LEU A 772 25.46 -36.26 60.72
C LEU A 772 26.13 -37.45 60.00
N GLN A 773 25.51 -38.62 60.06
CA GLN A 773 25.95 -39.86 59.43
C GLN A 773 25.95 -39.74 57.91
N GLY A 774 27.02 -40.23 57.28
CA GLY A 774 27.18 -40.22 55.82
C GLY A 774 27.81 -38.94 55.27
N PHE A 775 28.18 -37.98 56.12
CA PHE A 775 28.89 -36.77 55.74
C PHE A 775 30.32 -36.79 56.29
N LYS A 776 31.25 -36.13 55.58
CA LYS A 776 32.64 -35.99 56.03
C LYS A 776 32.68 -35.10 57.29
N HIS A 777 33.33 -35.58 58.34
CA HIS A 777 33.55 -34.83 59.58
C HIS A 777 35.01 -35.02 60.01
N GLU A 778 35.74 -33.91 60.17
CA GLU A 778 37.19 -33.90 60.42
C GLU A 778 37.53 -33.35 61.82
N GLY A 779 36.61 -33.53 62.79
CA GLY A 779 36.78 -33.04 64.15
C GLY A 779 36.57 -31.53 64.33
N GLY A 780 36.06 -30.84 63.30
CA GLY A 780 35.68 -29.43 63.37
C GLY A 780 34.29 -29.21 63.97
N THR A 781 33.93 -27.95 64.20
CA THR A 781 32.59 -27.57 64.68
C THR A 781 32.07 -26.32 63.96
N PHE A 782 30.75 -26.10 63.97
CA PHE A 782 30.17 -24.87 63.46
C PHE A 782 30.35 -23.72 64.46
N PHE A 783 30.96 -22.63 64.02
CA PHE A 783 31.08 -21.41 64.81
C PHE A 783 30.16 -20.30 64.28
N PHE A 784 29.47 -19.64 65.21
CA PHE A 784 28.80 -18.38 64.93
C PHE A 784 29.80 -17.25 65.16
N MET A 785 30.27 -16.62 64.08
CA MET A 785 31.24 -15.52 64.11
C MET A 785 30.53 -14.17 64.19
N LYS A 786 30.85 -13.33 65.18
CA LYS A 786 30.28 -11.98 65.27
C LYS A 786 30.82 -11.07 64.16
N LYS A 787 30.02 -10.11 63.72
CA LYS A 787 30.50 -8.98 62.92
C LYS A 787 31.49 -8.20 63.80
N THR A 788 32.69 -7.96 63.29
CA THR A 788 33.62 -7.02 63.93
C THR A 788 33.11 -5.61 63.66
N ASP A 789 33.03 -4.78 64.69
CA ASP A 789 32.75 -3.35 64.55
C ASP A 789 33.80 -2.63 63.69
#